data_AF-A0A015JPV6-F1
#
_entry.id   AF-A0A015JPV6-F1
#
_cell.length_a   1.000
_cell.length_b   1.000
_cell.length_c   1.000
_cell.angle_alpha   90.00
_cell.angle_beta   90.00
_cell.angle_gamma   90.00
#
_symmetry.space_group_name_H-M   'P 1'
#
loop_
_entity.id
_entity.type
_entity.pdbx_description
1 polymer ?
#
loop_
_entity_poly.entity_id
_entity_poly.type
_entity_poly.pdbx_seq_one_letter_code
_entity_poly.pdbx_strand_id
1 'polypeptide(L)'
;MVILDGFYCEKCGKKYKNERYKWCKTCQINDLNNNFADWSSGNEKIDNLIQEMRSKINSPWDNIFEWIPYNQFKDIKEIDKEGFASIYKAIWKDGPLKYNNNINKYTKIQQNKHVTLKCLINLQNVNNEFLNKVKIHSVSISNYNNCIYGITKNPNTKNYIIVLSNRYCENCDEKYTNLYKWCRPCQIIDLKNDFMNRTSGNKKIDKLIQEMQLKIYSYKDIIIEWIPYNLLNIIKEINKGGFIAYIALWVDGPSNYNLYKERYVRDQQNKRVALRYLCDSHNDNTDEFLVNEVKECSINAPGGNNGFPIYGISQDPDTKDYIMVLCNEYYCEECGEKYTDILNKWCKPCQINYLKPSTTSKIEIIDYLIQIMQLKIASCNDIVFEWITYNQFNQIKEVSKGNFSVAIWKTGQLNYDKYLSKYRRNQKNENIILKYLHNTQNIVSGFLNEAKAYSIERKDDYINIYGITQNPDSKDYIMVISDGYCERCYEKYTDLLNKWCKPCQINYFKENFTNWTSGNKKIDNLIQEMQLKIDRCGSLIFEWIPYDQFNYIKEVGIGGFAKVYSAVWVNDQLRYNCLEKRYARYGQNREVALKCLYNSENITDEFLNEIKAYSMNIFGNILPIYGISQNPDTKDYIMVLGYAKGGNFNYWVNNNNNNFNWLNKMKILCNIIKGLKEIHQNQMVHRDFHTGNILFQSKTLNYTYISDMGLCGRADDVNNHNNIYGVMPYVAPEVLKGKPYTQAADIYSFGMIMYFVATGKQPFANSKHDHYLALNICKGGRPELNEPEAPECYIDLMKKCLDSNPDNRLKAAEIEELLKLYYYSYKYDEVYDEFYKKSPAGSSFKICMKIEKEQKYYEIERQFKISEEYRKVNQHLFINNLTTHLQAIYTSRLLNPFVEEFLKDDINKYKITDDMSVDFCSLIEESSDQND
;
A
#
# COMPACT_ATOMS: atom_id res chain seq x y z
N MET A 1 -15.08 46.23 -31.44
CA MET A 1 -15.83 46.10 -30.17
C MET A 1 -16.66 44.83 -30.27
N VAL A 2 -16.13 43.69 -29.79
CA VAL A 2 -16.83 42.39 -29.81
C VAL A 2 -17.38 42.18 -28.41
N ILE A 3 -18.70 42.18 -28.28
CA ILE A 3 -19.41 41.98 -27.01
C ILE A 3 -19.31 40.47 -26.67
N LEU A 4 -18.55 40.12 -25.63
CA LEU A 4 -18.43 38.77 -25.06
C LEU A 4 -19.60 38.50 -24.08
N ASP A 5 -20.84 38.39 -24.58
CA ASP A 5 -22.05 38.39 -23.74
C ASP A 5 -22.42 37.03 -23.08
N GLY A 6 -21.52 36.05 -23.03
CA GLY A 6 -21.85 34.69 -22.57
C GLY A 6 -21.21 34.22 -21.25
N PHE A 7 -20.08 34.79 -20.84
CA PHE A 7 -19.21 34.16 -19.83
C PHE A 7 -19.27 34.80 -18.43
N TYR A 8 -19.84 35.99 -18.31
CA TYR A 8 -19.85 36.78 -17.09
C TYR A 8 -21.25 36.87 -16.49
N CYS A 9 -21.31 36.89 -15.16
CA CYS A 9 -22.55 36.97 -14.42
C CYS A 9 -23.18 38.35 -14.59
N GLU A 10 -24.40 38.37 -15.15
CA GLU A 10 -25.19 39.58 -15.40
C GLU A 10 -25.47 40.39 -14.12
N LYS A 11 -25.42 39.77 -12.94
CA LYS A 11 -25.65 40.43 -11.63
C LYS A 11 -24.41 41.10 -11.02
N CYS A 12 -23.20 40.55 -11.22
CA CYS A 12 -22.00 41.02 -10.50
C CYS A 12 -20.74 41.18 -11.36
N GLY A 13 -20.82 40.93 -12.67
CA GLY A 13 -19.71 41.06 -13.60
C GLY A 13 -18.59 40.01 -13.45
N LYS A 14 -18.68 39.08 -12.50
CA LYS A 14 -17.68 37.99 -12.33
C LYS A 14 -17.98 36.80 -13.24
N LYS A 15 -16.94 36.08 -13.68
CA LYS A 15 -17.08 34.89 -14.52
C LYS A 15 -17.99 33.83 -13.86
N TYR A 16 -18.89 33.22 -14.63
CA TYR A 16 -19.66 32.06 -14.15
C TYR A 16 -18.72 30.91 -13.77
N LYS A 17 -19.01 30.22 -12.67
CA LYS A 17 -18.25 29.03 -12.29
C LYS A 17 -18.78 27.77 -13.00
N ASN A 18 -20.06 27.78 -13.37
CA ASN A 18 -20.63 26.83 -14.31
C ASN A 18 -21.40 27.60 -15.39
N GLU A 19 -20.80 27.66 -16.59
CA GLU A 19 -21.30 28.44 -17.73
C GLU A 19 -22.61 27.86 -18.29
N ARG A 20 -22.75 26.52 -18.32
CA ARG A 20 -23.95 25.82 -18.83
C ARG A 20 -25.22 26.16 -18.05
N TYR A 21 -25.10 26.46 -16.76
CA TYR A 21 -26.24 26.72 -15.86
C TYR A 21 -26.28 28.17 -15.34
N LYS A 22 -25.50 29.08 -15.94
CA LYS A 22 -25.36 30.47 -15.49
C LYS A 22 -25.18 30.59 -13.96
N TRP A 23 -24.40 29.69 -13.36
CA TRP A 23 -24.23 29.62 -11.91
C TRP A 23 -23.01 30.45 -11.47
N CYS A 24 -23.27 31.55 -10.75
CA CYS A 24 -22.24 32.45 -10.22
C CYS A 24 -22.05 32.26 -8.71
N LYS A 25 -20.92 31.68 -8.30
CA LYS A 25 -20.61 31.38 -6.89
C LYS A 25 -20.83 32.59 -5.97
N THR A 26 -20.32 33.76 -6.35
CA THR A 26 -20.42 34.98 -5.53
C THR A 26 -21.87 35.42 -5.35
N CYS A 27 -22.66 35.49 -6.44
CA CYS A 27 -24.06 35.87 -6.34
C CYS A 27 -24.88 34.86 -5.53
N GLN A 28 -24.60 33.57 -5.67
CA GLN A 28 -25.36 32.54 -4.93
C GLN A 28 -25.03 32.55 -3.44
N ILE A 29 -23.77 32.75 -3.05
CA ILE A 29 -23.39 32.91 -1.64
C ILE A 29 -24.04 34.17 -1.06
N ASN A 30 -24.02 35.28 -1.79
CA ASN A 30 -24.66 36.52 -1.35
C ASN A 30 -26.18 36.36 -1.22
N ASP A 31 -26.85 35.75 -2.20
CA ASP A 31 -28.29 35.48 -2.16
C ASP A 31 -28.65 34.56 -0.96
N LEU A 32 -27.83 33.55 -0.65
CA LEU A 32 -28.01 32.67 0.52
C LEU A 32 -27.74 33.36 1.86
N ASN A 33 -26.85 34.36 1.90
CA ASN A 33 -26.51 35.13 3.10
C ASN A 33 -27.48 36.30 3.35
N ASN A 34 -28.09 36.88 2.31
CA ASN A 34 -29.06 37.96 2.45
C ASN A 34 -30.42 37.47 2.99
N ASN A 35 -30.79 36.21 2.74
CA ASN A 35 -32.01 35.58 3.27
C ASN A 35 -31.81 34.94 4.66
N PHE A 36 -30.78 35.35 5.41
CA PHE A 36 -30.36 34.67 6.65
C PHE A 36 -31.33 34.87 7.83
N ALA A 37 -32.12 35.95 7.84
CA ALA A 37 -33.06 36.25 8.91
C ALA A 37 -34.12 35.15 9.12
N ASP A 38 -34.52 34.46 8.04
CA ASP A 38 -35.55 33.41 8.07
C ASP A 38 -35.02 32.05 8.56
N TRP A 39 -33.69 31.87 8.64
CA TRP A 39 -33.03 30.57 8.89
C TRP A 39 -32.00 30.61 10.04
N SER A 40 -32.06 31.61 10.91
CA SER A 40 -31.19 31.65 12.09
C SER A 40 -31.58 30.57 13.09
N SER A 41 -30.58 29.91 13.67
CA SER A 41 -30.79 28.92 14.73
C SER A 41 -31.02 29.54 16.11
N GLY A 42 -30.80 30.86 16.23
CA GLY A 42 -30.72 31.57 17.50
C GLY A 42 -29.44 31.24 18.30
N ASN A 43 -28.48 30.53 17.69
CA ASN A 43 -27.20 30.20 18.29
C ASN A 43 -26.06 30.66 17.37
N GLU A 44 -25.30 31.65 17.83
CA GLU A 44 -24.22 32.29 17.07
C GLU A 44 -23.20 31.28 16.51
N LYS A 45 -22.85 30.23 17.26
CA LYS A 45 -21.87 29.23 16.82
C LYS A 45 -22.40 28.36 15.68
N ILE A 46 -23.68 27.99 15.72
CA ILE A 46 -24.33 27.21 14.64
C ILE A 46 -24.53 28.09 13.42
N ASP A 47 -24.92 29.34 13.63
CA ASP A 47 -25.13 30.34 12.58
C ASP A 47 -23.80 30.62 11.82
N ASN A 48 -22.69 30.77 12.56
CA ASN A 48 -21.35 30.87 11.99
C ASN A 48 -20.94 29.60 11.22
N LEU A 49 -21.27 28.41 11.74
CA LEU A 49 -21.01 27.15 11.02
C LEU A 49 -21.80 27.07 9.71
N ILE A 50 -23.06 27.48 9.71
CA ILE A 50 -23.91 27.48 8.51
C ILE A 50 -23.30 28.40 7.44
N GLN A 51 -22.86 29.60 7.81
CA GLN A 51 -22.18 30.52 6.90
C GLN A 51 -20.87 29.95 6.36
N GLU A 52 -20.04 29.38 7.24
CA GLU A 52 -18.79 28.72 6.85
C GLU A 52 -19.06 27.61 5.82
N MET A 53 -20.05 26.76 6.08
CA MET A 53 -20.42 25.64 5.21
C MET A 53 -20.97 26.11 3.86
N ARG A 54 -21.80 27.16 3.83
CA ARG A 54 -22.33 27.74 2.59
C ARG A 54 -21.24 28.39 1.73
N SER A 55 -20.19 28.96 2.34
CA SER A 55 -19.07 29.53 1.57
C SER A 55 -18.29 28.49 0.74
N LYS A 56 -18.36 27.22 1.14
CA LYS A 56 -17.63 26.10 0.53
C LYS A 56 -18.31 25.55 -0.74
N ILE A 57 -19.55 25.93 -1.03
CA ILE A 57 -20.24 25.47 -2.26
C ILE A 57 -19.47 25.89 -3.50
N ASN A 58 -19.39 24.99 -4.47
CA ASN A 58 -18.60 25.11 -5.69
C ASN A 58 -19.36 24.68 -6.95
N SER A 59 -20.52 24.04 -6.80
CA SER A 59 -21.36 23.53 -7.87
C SER A 59 -22.84 23.81 -7.60
N PRO A 60 -23.68 24.02 -8.64
CA PRO A 60 -25.14 24.08 -8.49
C PRO A 60 -25.76 22.82 -7.86
N TRP A 61 -25.05 21.69 -7.90
CA TRP A 61 -25.50 20.40 -7.38
C TRP A 61 -25.09 20.15 -5.92
N ASP A 62 -24.31 21.05 -5.32
CA ASP A 62 -23.91 20.91 -3.92
C ASP A 62 -25.12 21.09 -2.98
N ASN A 63 -25.19 20.27 -1.93
CA ASN A 63 -26.21 20.41 -0.90
C ASN A 63 -25.96 21.69 -0.10
N ILE A 64 -27.02 22.49 0.09
CA ILE A 64 -26.94 23.68 0.92
C ILE A 64 -27.13 23.28 2.37
N PHE A 65 -26.11 23.53 3.18
CA PHE A 65 -26.18 23.34 4.61
C PHE A 65 -27.07 24.41 5.26
N GLU A 66 -28.08 23.98 6.02
CA GLU A 66 -29.08 24.87 6.62
C GLU A 66 -29.48 24.49 8.05
N TRP A 67 -30.00 25.47 8.80
CA TRP A 67 -30.76 25.19 10.01
C TRP A 67 -32.14 24.69 9.64
N ILE A 68 -32.59 23.62 10.28
CA ILE A 68 -33.87 22.99 9.99
C ILE A 68 -34.71 22.98 11.26
N PRO A 69 -35.81 23.76 11.34
CA PRO A 69 -36.70 23.73 12.49
C PRO A 69 -37.22 22.31 12.77
N TYR A 70 -37.21 21.86 14.01
CA TYR A 70 -37.52 20.45 14.32
C TYR A 70 -38.96 20.03 13.96
N ASN A 71 -39.91 20.97 13.99
CA ASN A 71 -41.31 20.76 13.58
C ASN A 71 -41.48 20.47 12.07
N GLN A 72 -40.42 20.63 11.28
CA GLN A 72 -40.34 20.25 9.87
C GLN A 72 -40.23 18.74 9.67
N PHE A 73 -39.90 17.98 10.72
CA PHE A 73 -39.83 16.53 10.66
C PHE A 73 -41.13 15.89 11.15
N LYS A 74 -41.62 14.90 10.40
CA LYS A 74 -42.72 14.01 10.79
C LYS A 74 -42.28 12.55 10.66
N ASP A 75 -43.07 11.64 11.24
CA ASP A 75 -42.84 10.19 11.17
C ASP A 75 -41.43 9.78 11.64
N ILE A 76 -40.99 10.36 12.76
CA ILE A 76 -39.66 10.12 13.33
C ILE A 76 -39.67 8.74 14.01
N LYS A 77 -38.89 7.80 13.48
CA LYS A 77 -38.76 6.42 13.98
C LYS A 77 -37.30 6.08 14.25
N GLU A 78 -36.99 5.56 15.43
CA GLU A 78 -35.65 5.03 15.75
C GLU A 78 -35.42 3.73 14.98
N ILE A 79 -34.26 3.60 14.33
CA ILE A 79 -33.96 2.47 13.45
C ILE A 79 -32.62 1.80 13.75
N ASP A 80 -31.70 2.47 14.45
CA ASP A 80 -30.37 1.92 14.76
C ASP A 80 -29.69 2.66 15.93
N LYS A 81 -28.71 2.02 16.57
CA LYS A 81 -27.80 2.62 17.57
C LYS A 81 -26.36 2.33 17.16
N GLU A 82 -25.68 3.34 16.60
CA GLU A 82 -24.28 3.26 16.17
C GLU A 82 -23.37 3.88 17.25
N GLY A 83 -22.86 3.06 18.18
CA GLY A 83 -21.97 3.53 19.26
C GLY A 83 -22.66 4.54 20.18
N PHE A 84 -22.12 5.76 20.28
CA PHE A 84 -22.69 6.87 21.08
C PHE A 84 -23.77 7.69 20.33
N ALA A 85 -24.40 7.13 19.29
CA ALA A 85 -25.39 7.83 18.48
C ALA A 85 -26.65 7.00 18.22
N SER A 86 -27.81 7.58 18.45
CA SER A 86 -29.10 7.04 18.00
C SER A 86 -29.42 7.54 16.60
N ILE A 87 -29.86 6.65 15.72
CA ILE A 87 -30.22 6.94 14.34
C ILE A 87 -31.74 6.84 14.18
N TYR A 88 -32.34 7.89 13.64
CA TYR A 88 -33.76 7.95 13.34
C TYR A 88 -34.00 8.17 11.83
N LYS A 89 -35.06 7.58 11.30
CA LYS A 89 -35.64 7.92 9.98
C LYS A 89 -36.73 8.97 10.20
N ALA A 90 -36.81 9.96 9.31
CA ALA A 90 -37.86 10.98 9.36
C ALA A 90 -38.20 11.49 7.95
N ILE A 91 -39.35 12.15 7.83
CA ILE A 91 -39.74 12.90 6.63
C ILE A 91 -39.61 14.39 6.92
N TRP A 92 -38.79 15.08 6.12
CA TRP A 92 -38.66 16.52 6.10
C TRP A 92 -39.68 17.17 5.16
N LYS A 93 -40.65 17.90 5.71
CA LYS A 93 -41.79 18.49 4.97
C LYS A 93 -41.34 19.44 3.84
N ASP A 94 -40.45 20.39 4.14
CA ASP A 94 -40.01 21.38 3.15
C ASP A 94 -38.88 20.89 2.23
N GLY A 95 -38.15 19.85 2.65
CA GLY A 95 -36.99 19.31 1.94
C GLY A 95 -35.81 20.29 1.83
N PRO A 96 -34.69 19.86 1.18
CA PRO A 96 -33.50 20.69 1.02
C PRO A 96 -33.65 21.74 -0.08
N LEU A 97 -32.91 22.84 0.05
CA LEU A 97 -32.74 23.82 -1.03
C LEU A 97 -32.03 23.18 -2.24
N LYS A 98 -32.56 23.39 -3.44
CA LYS A 98 -31.96 22.95 -4.71
C LYS A 98 -31.86 24.10 -5.69
N TYR A 99 -30.80 24.11 -6.49
CA TYR A 99 -30.62 25.12 -7.52
C TYR A 99 -31.65 24.95 -8.64
N ASN A 100 -32.43 25.99 -8.91
CA ASN A 100 -33.39 26.04 -9.98
C ASN A 100 -32.79 26.79 -11.18
N ASN A 101 -32.50 26.05 -12.25
CA ASN A 101 -31.89 26.59 -13.47
C ASN A 101 -32.77 27.62 -14.20
N ASN A 102 -34.10 27.59 -14.01
CA ASN A 102 -35.01 28.51 -14.72
C ASN A 102 -34.97 29.93 -14.15
N ILE A 103 -34.70 30.05 -12.85
CA ILE A 103 -34.67 31.34 -12.12
C ILE A 103 -33.29 31.64 -11.53
N ASN A 104 -32.29 30.79 -11.79
CA ASN A 104 -30.90 30.90 -11.36
C ASN A 104 -30.74 31.17 -9.85
N LYS A 105 -31.53 30.49 -9.01
CA LYS A 105 -31.51 30.62 -7.54
C LYS A 105 -31.80 29.28 -6.86
N TYR A 106 -31.35 29.13 -5.62
CA TYR A 106 -31.74 28.00 -4.78
C TYR A 106 -33.16 28.18 -4.25
N THR A 107 -34.01 27.19 -4.46
CA THR A 107 -35.40 27.17 -3.97
C THR A 107 -35.77 25.82 -3.36
N LYS A 108 -36.81 25.79 -2.53
CA LYS A 108 -37.42 24.55 -2.03
C LYS A 108 -38.31 23.98 -3.13
N ILE A 109 -37.88 22.89 -3.77
CA ILE A 109 -38.59 22.30 -4.92
C ILE A 109 -39.26 20.97 -4.54
N GLN A 110 -38.78 20.29 -3.49
CA GLN A 110 -39.20 18.95 -3.14
C GLN A 110 -39.83 18.94 -1.75
N GLN A 111 -41.13 18.68 -1.67
CA GLN A 111 -41.84 18.48 -0.41
C GLN A 111 -41.74 17.01 0.04
N ASN A 112 -41.75 16.76 1.35
CA ASN A 112 -41.70 15.44 2.00
C ASN A 112 -40.46 14.60 1.62
N LYS A 113 -39.26 15.13 1.87
CA LYS A 113 -38.00 14.40 1.64
C LYS A 113 -37.68 13.44 2.79
N HIS A 114 -37.48 12.15 2.51
CA HIS A 114 -36.92 11.22 3.49
C HIS A 114 -35.47 11.59 3.87
N VAL A 115 -35.18 11.59 5.17
CA VAL A 115 -33.86 11.93 5.75
C VAL A 115 -33.51 10.98 6.90
N THR A 116 -32.23 10.92 7.21
CA THR A 116 -31.71 10.26 8.40
C THR A 116 -31.27 11.30 9.43
N LEU A 117 -31.79 11.19 10.64
CA LEU A 117 -31.46 12.03 11.78
C LEU A 117 -30.48 11.29 12.69
N LYS A 118 -29.26 11.81 12.84
CA LYS A 118 -28.24 11.24 13.74
C LYS A 118 -28.18 12.08 15.02
N CYS A 119 -28.68 11.52 16.11
CA CYS A 119 -28.67 12.12 17.44
C CYS A 119 -27.45 11.60 18.21
N LEU A 120 -26.57 12.50 18.62
CA LEU A 120 -25.40 12.15 19.44
C LEU A 120 -25.81 12.23 20.92
N ILE A 121 -25.54 11.18 21.67
CA ILE A 121 -25.93 11.09 23.09
C ILE A 121 -25.11 12.13 23.90
N ASN A 122 -25.76 12.83 24.83
CA ASN A 122 -25.18 13.80 25.79
C ASN A 122 -24.66 15.16 25.26
N LEU A 123 -25.05 15.60 24.06
CA LEU A 123 -24.68 16.93 23.53
C LEU A 123 -25.85 17.93 23.56
N GLN A 124 -26.17 18.43 24.76
CA GLN A 124 -27.14 19.51 24.94
C GLN A 124 -26.56 20.91 24.58
N ASN A 125 -25.22 21.02 24.55
CA ASN A 125 -24.50 22.27 24.27
C ASN A 125 -23.69 22.19 22.96
N VAL A 126 -23.67 23.28 22.19
CA VAL A 126 -22.82 23.43 20.99
C VAL A 126 -21.37 23.66 21.42
N ASN A 127 -20.61 22.58 21.57
CA ASN A 127 -19.16 22.61 21.82
C ASN A 127 -18.37 22.42 20.51
N ASN A 128 -17.06 22.66 20.55
CA ASN A 128 -16.19 22.52 19.38
C ASN A 128 -16.15 21.08 18.84
N GLU A 129 -16.36 20.09 19.70
CA GLU A 129 -16.45 18.67 19.33
C GLU A 129 -17.66 18.40 18.41
N PHE A 130 -18.84 18.90 18.77
CA PHE A 130 -20.05 18.81 17.93
C PHE A 130 -19.84 19.49 16.57
N LEU A 131 -19.30 20.71 16.57
CA LEU A 131 -19.03 21.49 15.35
C LEU A 131 -18.02 20.78 14.43
N ASN A 132 -16.96 20.20 15.00
CA ASN A 132 -15.97 19.43 14.24
C ASN A 132 -16.59 18.15 13.67
N LYS A 133 -17.45 17.47 14.41
CA LYS A 133 -18.15 16.27 13.93
C LYS A 133 -19.06 16.55 12.74
N VAL A 134 -19.77 17.69 12.77
CA VAL A 134 -20.53 18.19 11.62
C VAL A 134 -19.62 18.47 10.42
N LYS A 135 -18.43 19.07 10.64
CA LYS A 135 -17.44 19.34 9.58
C LYS A 135 -16.85 18.07 8.96
N ILE A 136 -16.62 17.01 9.73
CA ILE A 136 -16.12 15.72 9.21
C ILE A 136 -17.12 15.11 8.21
N HIS A 137 -18.41 15.14 8.55
CA HIS A 137 -19.47 14.69 7.66
C HIS A 137 -19.59 15.56 6.40
N SER A 138 -19.05 16.78 6.41
CA SER A 138 -19.08 17.70 5.28
C SER A 138 -17.82 17.74 4.42
N VAL A 139 -16.68 17.20 4.88
CA VAL A 139 -15.43 17.07 4.10
C VAL A 139 -15.43 15.80 3.24
N SER A 140 -16.25 14.79 3.59
CA SER A 140 -16.41 13.53 2.83
C SER A 140 -17.25 13.70 1.54
N ILE A 141 -17.08 14.80 0.79
CA ILE A 141 -17.81 15.08 -0.46
C ILE A 141 -17.41 14.10 -1.58
N SER A 142 -16.27 13.43 -1.47
CA SER A 142 -15.87 12.36 -2.42
C SER A 142 -16.47 10.99 -2.09
N ASN A 143 -16.99 10.79 -0.88
CA ASN A 143 -17.73 9.58 -0.48
C ASN A 143 -19.21 9.95 -0.30
N TYR A 144 -19.94 9.99 -1.42
CA TYR A 144 -21.35 10.34 -1.58
C TYR A 144 -22.37 9.60 -0.67
N ASN A 145 -21.92 8.77 0.29
CA ASN A 145 -22.74 8.04 1.24
C ASN A 145 -23.13 8.88 2.48
N ASN A 146 -22.57 10.08 2.69
CA ASN A 146 -22.84 10.92 3.88
C ASN A 146 -23.15 12.38 3.52
N CYS A 147 -24.11 12.62 2.61
CA CYS A 147 -24.54 13.98 2.29
C CYS A 147 -25.25 14.62 3.48
N ILE A 148 -24.65 15.64 4.08
CA ILE A 148 -25.23 16.41 5.18
C ILE A 148 -26.09 17.56 4.65
N TYR A 149 -27.33 17.67 5.13
CA TYR A 149 -28.26 18.74 4.78
C TYR A 149 -28.25 19.88 5.80
N GLY A 150 -28.00 19.58 7.07
CA GLY A 150 -28.13 20.60 8.09
C GLY A 150 -28.12 20.08 9.51
N ILE A 151 -28.50 20.97 10.43
CA ILE A 151 -28.66 20.67 11.85
C ILE A 151 -30.08 21.06 12.28
N THR A 152 -30.63 20.31 13.20
CA THR A 152 -31.84 20.66 13.94
C THR A 152 -31.61 20.51 15.44
N LYS A 153 -32.54 21.01 16.27
CA LYS A 153 -32.52 20.84 17.73
C LYS A 153 -33.85 20.32 18.21
N ASN A 154 -33.82 19.18 18.88
CA ASN A 154 -35.02 18.61 19.48
C ASN A 154 -35.51 19.53 20.63
N PRO A 155 -36.76 20.02 20.60
CA PRO A 155 -37.25 20.96 21.60
C PRO A 155 -37.45 20.31 22.98
N ASN A 156 -37.64 18.99 23.04
CA ASN A 156 -37.88 18.24 24.27
C ASN A 156 -36.56 17.85 24.94
N THR A 157 -35.66 17.20 24.19
CA THR A 157 -34.37 16.72 24.75
C THR A 157 -33.28 17.77 24.75
N LYS A 158 -33.49 18.89 24.04
CA LYS A 158 -32.52 19.96 23.77
C LYS A 158 -31.27 19.52 23.00
N ASN A 159 -31.20 18.26 22.55
CA ASN A 159 -30.06 17.75 21.78
C ASN A 159 -30.04 18.30 20.36
N TYR A 160 -28.84 18.62 19.89
CA TYR A 160 -28.60 18.92 18.48
C TYR A 160 -28.49 17.63 17.66
N ILE A 161 -29.13 17.61 16.50
CA ILE A 161 -29.28 16.45 15.64
C ILE A 161 -28.76 16.80 14.25
N ILE A 162 -27.92 15.92 13.70
CA ILE A 162 -27.40 16.06 12.34
C ILE A 162 -28.40 15.47 11.36
N VAL A 163 -28.73 16.23 10.32
CA VAL A 163 -29.68 15.83 9.26
C VAL A 163 -28.89 15.39 8.03
N LEU A 164 -29.00 14.11 7.68
CA LEU A 164 -28.28 13.44 6.59
C LEU A 164 -29.24 12.97 5.50
N SER A 165 -28.70 12.74 4.30
CA SER A 165 -29.40 12.01 3.25
C SER A 165 -29.88 10.66 3.75
N ASN A 166 -31.09 10.25 3.34
CA ASN A 166 -31.65 8.96 3.72
C ASN A 166 -30.72 7.82 3.28
N ARG A 167 -30.29 7.01 4.25
CA ARG A 167 -29.41 5.84 4.03
C ARG A 167 -30.13 4.51 4.07
N TYR A 168 -31.45 4.53 4.20
CA TYR A 168 -32.27 3.33 4.38
C TYR A 168 -33.33 3.26 3.30
N CYS A 169 -33.60 2.04 2.84
CA CYS A 169 -34.59 1.76 1.82
C CYS A 169 -35.97 2.27 2.24
N GLU A 170 -36.68 2.90 1.31
CA GLU A 170 -38.03 3.40 1.55
C GLU A 170 -39.06 2.27 1.67
N ASN A 171 -38.80 1.11 1.05
CA ASN A 171 -39.73 -0.01 0.96
C ASN A 171 -39.51 -1.08 2.04
N CYS A 172 -38.28 -1.32 2.49
CA CYS A 172 -37.97 -2.42 3.42
C CYS A 172 -37.10 -2.02 4.63
N ASP A 173 -36.84 -0.73 4.83
CA ASP A 173 -36.05 -0.18 5.94
C ASP A 173 -34.58 -0.67 6.04
N GLU A 174 -34.11 -1.54 5.14
CA GLU A 174 -32.70 -2.00 5.08
C GLU A 174 -31.74 -0.88 4.66
N LYS A 175 -30.52 -0.90 5.19
CA LYS A 175 -29.48 0.10 4.84
C LYS A 175 -29.04 -0.08 3.38
N TYR A 176 -29.02 0.99 2.60
CA TYR A 176 -28.47 0.94 1.25
C TYR A 176 -26.98 0.59 1.29
N THR A 177 -26.56 -0.37 0.46
CA THR A 177 -25.15 -0.80 0.37
C THR A 177 -24.32 0.10 -0.54
N ASN A 178 -24.97 1.01 -1.29
CA ASN A 178 -24.30 1.89 -2.24
C ASN A 178 -25.05 3.22 -2.44
N LEU A 179 -24.35 4.12 -3.13
CA LEU A 179 -24.72 5.52 -3.43
C LEU A 179 -26.02 5.68 -4.24
N TYR A 180 -26.47 4.62 -4.88
CA TYR A 180 -27.49 4.67 -5.92
C TYR A 180 -28.86 4.22 -5.43
N LYS A 181 -29.03 4.11 -4.10
CA LYS A 181 -30.25 3.62 -3.46
C LYS A 181 -30.70 2.26 -3.98
N TRP A 182 -29.74 1.44 -4.39
CA TRP A 182 -30.00 0.07 -4.78
C TRP A 182 -30.17 -0.77 -3.51
N CYS A 183 -31.34 -1.39 -3.36
CA CYS A 183 -31.69 -2.22 -2.23
C CYS A 183 -31.90 -3.66 -2.70
N ARG A 184 -30.96 -4.55 -2.37
CA ARG A 184 -30.99 -5.96 -2.82
C ARG A 184 -32.34 -6.65 -2.54
N PRO A 185 -32.90 -6.62 -1.31
CA PRO A 185 -34.21 -7.22 -1.05
C PRO A 185 -35.33 -6.70 -1.97
N CYS A 186 -35.42 -5.38 -2.15
CA CYS A 186 -36.47 -4.78 -3.00
C CYS A 186 -36.27 -5.12 -4.47
N GLN A 187 -35.03 -5.09 -4.97
CA GLN A 187 -34.76 -5.43 -6.36
C GLN A 187 -35.03 -6.90 -6.66
N ILE A 188 -34.77 -7.81 -5.71
CA ILE A 188 -35.15 -9.22 -5.85
C ILE A 188 -36.68 -9.38 -5.93
N ILE A 189 -37.45 -8.60 -5.16
CA ILE A 189 -38.91 -8.63 -5.21
C ILE A 189 -39.41 -8.06 -6.55
N ASP A 190 -38.86 -6.93 -7.00
CA ASP A 190 -39.21 -6.31 -8.29
C ASP A 190 -38.93 -7.27 -9.46
N LEU A 191 -37.75 -7.90 -9.46
CA LEU A 191 -37.37 -8.90 -10.47
C LEU A 191 -38.33 -10.10 -10.47
N LYS A 192 -38.76 -10.59 -9.30
CA LYS A 192 -39.76 -11.67 -9.20
C LYS A 192 -41.13 -11.27 -9.77
N ASN A 193 -41.54 -10.02 -9.56
CA ASN A 193 -42.82 -9.50 -10.07
C ASN A 193 -42.79 -9.30 -11.59
N ASP A 194 -41.67 -8.78 -12.14
CA ASP A 194 -41.48 -8.60 -13.59
C ASP A 194 -41.28 -9.93 -14.34
N PHE A 195 -40.76 -10.96 -13.67
CA PHE A 195 -40.49 -12.29 -14.23
C PHE A 195 -41.75 -12.99 -14.79
N MET A 196 -42.93 -12.70 -14.23
CA MET A 196 -44.19 -13.31 -14.66
C MET A 196 -44.54 -13.06 -16.14
N ASN A 197 -43.88 -12.10 -16.79
CA ASN A 197 -44.09 -11.76 -18.20
C ASN A 197 -42.99 -12.30 -19.15
N ARG A 198 -41.98 -13.04 -18.66
CA ARG A 198 -40.79 -13.47 -19.46
C ARG A 198 -40.32 -14.88 -19.12
N THR A 199 -41.25 -15.83 -19.12
CA THR A 199 -40.93 -17.24 -18.93
C THR A 199 -40.49 -17.88 -20.25
N SER A 200 -39.57 -18.83 -20.15
CA SER A 200 -39.18 -19.70 -21.27
C SER A 200 -40.26 -20.72 -21.64
N GLY A 201 -41.21 -20.96 -20.72
CA GLY A 201 -42.17 -22.05 -20.80
C GLY A 201 -41.60 -23.38 -20.28
N ASN A 202 -40.29 -23.47 -20.00
CA ASN A 202 -39.65 -24.61 -19.35
C ASN A 202 -39.41 -24.30 -17.86
N LYS A 203 -40.10 -25.04 -16.98
CA LYS A 203 -40.00 -24.87 -15.51
C LYS A 203 -38.58 -24.98 -14.96
N LYS A 204 -37.72 -25.82 -15.57
CA LYS A 204 -36.33 -25.98 -15.13
C LYS A 204 -35.48 -24.75 -15.47
N ILE A 205 -35.62 -24.23 -16.68
CA ILE A 205 -34.89 -23.04 -17.15
C ILE A 205 -35.37 -21.79 -16.41
N ASP A 206 -36.68 -21.67 -16.19
CA ASP A 206 -37.25 -20.57 -15.42
C ASP A 206 -36.72 -20.56 -13.97
N LYS A 207 -36.61 -21.74 -13.35
CA LYS A 207 -36.01 -21.89 -12.01
C LYS A 207 -34.53 -21.50 -12.01
N LEU A 208 -33.76 -21.92 -13.02
CA LEU A 208 -32.35 -21.55 -13.17
C LEU A 208 -32.15 -20.04 -13.29
N ILE A 209 -32.95 -19.36 -14.12
CA ILE A 209 -32.89 -17.90 -14.27
C ILE A 209 -33.17 -17.23 -12.93
N GLN A 210 -34.19 -17.66 -12.20
CA GLN A 210 -34.49 -17.14 -10.85
C GLN A 210 -33.34 -17.38 -9.86
N GLU A 211 -32.76 -18.58 -9.83
CA GLU A 211 -31.60 -18.90 -8.98
C GLU A 211 -30.43 -17.95 -9.26
N MET A 212 -30.17 -17.64 -10.54
CA MET A 212 -29.08 -16.74 -10.92
C MET A 212 -29.39 -15.27 -10.61
N GLN A 213 -30.63 -14.82 -10.80
CA GLN A 213 -31.06 -13.47 -10.42
C GLN A 213 -30.95 -13.22 -8.91
N LEU A 214 -31.13 -14.25 -8.07
CA LEU A 214 -30.93 -14.14 -6.62
C LEU A 214 -29.47 -13.93 -6.22
N LYS A 215 -28.52 -14.26 -7.09
CA LYS A 215 -27.08 -14.08 -6.84
C LYS A 215 -26.61 -12.63 -6.98
N ILE A 216 -27.45 -11.70 -7.45
CA ILE A 216 -27.03 -10.29 -7.58
C ILE A 216 -26.75 -9.64 -6.22
N TYR A 217 -25.68 -8.85 -6.14
CA TYR A 217 -25.22 -8.13 -4.95
C TYR A 217 -24.93 -6.65 -5.21
N SER A 218 -24.91 -6.22 -6.46
CA SER A 218 -24.62 -4.85 -6.87
C SER A 218 -25.53 -4.39 -8.02
N TYR A 219 -25.75 -3.08 -8.09
CA TYR A 219 -26.47 -2.44 -9.21
C TYR A 219 -25.78 -2.60 -10.57
N LYS A 220 -24.50 -3.00 -10.58
CA LYS A 220 -23.71 -3.27 -11.80
C LYS A 220 -23.84 -4.71 -12.28
N ASP A 221 -24.41 -5.60 -11.48
CA ASP A 221 -24.51 -7.01 -11.84
C ASP A 221 -25.47 -7.18 -13.01
N ILE A 222 -25.14 -8.10 -13.89
CA ILE A 222 -25.91 -8.48 -15.06
C ILE A 222 -27.11 -9.30 -14.61
N ILE A 223 -28.29 -8.87 -15.02
CA ILE A 223 -29.52 -9.62 -14.81
C ILE A 223 -29.64 -10.65 -15.94
N ILE A 224 -29.54 -11.94 -15.57
CA ILE A 224 -29.84 -13.02 -16.51
C ILE A 224 -31.34 -13.03 -16.80
N GLU A 225 -31.71 -13.05 -18.08
CA GLU A 225 -33.10 -13.15 -18.50
C GLU A 225 -33.33 -14.17 -19.63
N TRP A 226 -34.59 -14.57 -19.84
CA TRP A 226 -34.98 -15.27 -21.06
C TRP A 226 -35.07 -14.26 -22.20
N ILE A 227 -34.41 -14.57 -23.31
CA ILE A 227 -34.31 -13.72 -24.49
C ILE A 227 -35.05 -14.42 -25.63
N PRO A 228 -36.20 -13.90 -26.09
CA PRO A 228 -36.86 -14.42 -27.26
C PRO A 228 -35.93 -14.41 -28.48
N TYR A 229 -35.86 -15.53 -29.19
CA TYR A 229 -34.95 -15.72 -30.32
C TYR A 229 -35.13 -14.68 -31.43
N ASN A 230 -36.36 -14.24 -31.67
CA ASN A 230 -36.69 -13.20 -32.66
C ASN A 230 -36.13 -11.81 -32.32
N LEU A 231 -35.54 -11.61 -31.14
CA LEU A 231 -34.81 -10.39 -30.77
C LEU A 231 -33.30 -10.49 -31.08
N LEU A 232 -32.80 -11.63 -31.57
CA LEU A 232 -31.39 -11.85 -31.85
C LEU A 232 -31.13 -11.84 -33.37
N ASN A 233 -30.67 -10.71 -33.89
CA ASN A 233 -30.31 -10.58 -35.30
C ASN A 233 -28.88 -11.07 -35.52
N ILE A 234 -28.70 -12.28 -36.04
CA ILE A 234 -27.37 -12.84 -36.35
C ILE A 234 -26.67 -11.98 -37.42
N ILE A 235 -25.47 -11.50 -37.11
CA ILE A 235 -24.69 -10.60 -37.97
C ILE A 235 -23.48 -11.33 -38.58
N LYS A 236 -22.89 -12.27 -37.85
CA LYS A 236 -21.68 -12.99 -38.29
C LYS A 236 -21.62 -14.37 -37.66
N GLU A 237 -21.38 -15.39 -38.48
CA GLU A 237 -20.98 -16.71 -38.02
C GLU A 237 -19.47 -16.72 -37.74
N ILE A 238 -19.06 -17.25 -36.58
CA ILE A 238 -17.67 -17.42 -36.20
C ILE A 238 -17.44 -18.89 -35.89
N ASN A 239 -16.94 -19.63 -36.87
CA ASN A 239 -16.75 -21.07 -36.74
C ASN A 239 -15.28 -21.46 -36.94
N LYS A 240 -14.68 -22.12 -35.93
CA LYS A 240 -13.61 -23.14 -36.01
C LYS A 240 -13.09 -23.53 -34.61
N GLY A 241 -13.80 -24.43 -33.95
CA GLY A 241 -13.31 -25.16 -32.77
C GLY A 241 -14.43 -25.58 -31.81
N GLY A 242 -14.86 -26.85 -31.86
CA GLY A 242 -15.70 -27.55 -30.86
C GLY A 242 -17.08 -26.98 -30.46
N PHE A 243 -17.36 -25.71 -30.74
CA PHE A 243 -18.51 -24.96 -30.25
C PHE A 243 -18.91 -23.93 -31.32
N ILE A 244 -20.21 -23.79 -31.59
CA ILE A 244 -20.70 -22.81 -32.57
C ILE A 244 -20.99 -21.49 -31.84
N ALA A 245 -20.25 -20.45 -32.19
CA ALA A 245 -20.43 -19.09 -31.69
C ALA A 245 -20.87 -18.13 -32.82
N TYR A 246 -21.99 -17.42 -32.64
CA TYR A 246 -22.42 -16.36 -33.56
C TYR A 246 -22.27 -14.99 -32.89
N ILE A 247 -22.05 -13.95 -33.68
CA ILE A 247 -22.25 -12.57 -33.21
C ILE A 247 -23.63 -12.13 -33.66
N ALA A 248 -24.44 -11.69 -32.71
CA ALA A 248 -25.77 -11.16 -32.96
C ALA A 248 -25.93 -9.74 -32.41
N LEU A 249 -26.91 -9.03 -32.96
CA LEU A 249 -27.44 -7.80 -32.41
C LEU A 249 -28.71 -8.14 -31.63
N TRP A 250 -28.66 -8.03 -30.31
CA TRP A 250 -29.82 -8.17 -29.45
C TRP A 250 -30.64 -6.87 -29.46
N VAL A 251 -31.84 -6.93 -30.04
CA VAL A 251 -32.82 -5.85 -30.09
C VAL A 251 -33.37 -5.56 -28.69
N ASP A 252 -33.45 -4.29 -28.32
CA ASP A 252 -33.87 -3.77 -27.01
C ASP A 252 -32.99 -4.13 -25.80
N GLY A 253 -31.85 -4.80 -26.03
CA GLY A 253 -30.73 -4.91 -25.09
C GLY A 253 -31.02 -5.48 -23.69
N PRO A 254 -29.98 -5.54 -22.83
CA PRO A 254 -30.13 -5.99 -21.45
C PRO A 254 -30.84 -4.96 -20.57
N SER A 255 -31.45 -5.48 -19.50
CA SER A 255 -31.99 -4.65 -18.42
C SER A 255 -30.86 -4.10 -17.54
N ASN A 256 -30.80 -2.77 -17.39
CA ASN A 256 -29.79 -2.07 -16.59
C ASN A 256 -30.45 -1.31 -15.44
N TYR A 257 -29.77 -1.21 -14.29
CA TYR A 257 -30.29 -0.44 -13.16
C TYR A 257 -30.33 1.06 -13.48
N ASN A 258 -31.54 1.64 -13.52
CA ASN A 258 -31.73 3.05 -13.80
C ASN A 258 -31.63 3.86 -12.51
N LEU A 259 -30.60 4.70 -12.41
CA LEU A 259 -30.33 5.51 -11.23
C LEU A 259 -31.44 6.52 -10.89
N TYR A 260 -32.24 6.95 -11.87
CA TYR A 260 -33.31 7.92 -11.66
C TYR A 260 -34.62 7.28 -11.26
N LYS A 261 -34.92 6.10 -11.83
CA LYS A 261 -36.14 5.34 -11.55
C LYS A 261 -35.95 4.35 -10.39
N GLU A 262 -34.73 4.20 -9.89
CA GLU A 262 -34.33 3.34 -8.77
C GLU A 262 -34.72 1.86 -8.97
N ARG A 263 -34.81 1.42 -10.24
CA ARG A 263 -35.19 0.06 -10.65
C ARG A 263 -34.49 -0.33 -11.94
N TYR A 264 -34.42 -1.63 -12.23
CA TYR A 264 -33.98 -2.10 -13.54
C TYR A 264 -34.95 -1.66 -14.64
N VAL A 265 -34.40 -1.18 -15.75
CA VAL A 265 -35.15 -0.83 -16.95
C VAL A 265 -34.45 -1.38 -18.17
N ARG A 266 -35.21 -1.72 -19.22
CA ARG A 266 -34.60 -2.00 -20.51
C ARG A 266 -33.97 -0.74 -21.08
N ASP A 267 -32.72 -0.86 -21.47
CA ASP A 267 -32.05 0.11 -22.31
C ASP A 267 -32.48 -0.22 -23.74
N GLN A 268 -33.40 0.55 -24.34
CA GLN A 268 -33.95 0.33 -25.69
C GLN A 268 -32.91 0.54 -26.82
N GLN A 269 -31.65 0.22 -26.54
CA GLN A 269 -30.53 0.27 -27.45
C GLN A 269 -30.10 -1.14 -27.79
N ASN A 270 -29.92 -1.38 -29.08
CA ASN A 270 -29.44 -2.65 -29.57
C ASN A 270 -28.04 -2.96 -29.01
N LYS A 271 -27.84 -4.17 -28.48
CA LYS A 271 -26.57 -4.62 -27.90
C LYS A 271 -25.94 -5.71 -28.74
N ARG A 272 -24.65 -5.56 -29.08
CA ARG A 272 -23.88 -6.63 -29.73
C ARG A 272 -23.52 -7.71 -28.70
N VAL A 273 -23.89 -8.96 -28.99
CA VAL A 273 -23.74 -10.13 -28.10
C VAL A 273 -23.09 -11.29 -28.85
N ALA A 274 -22.46 -12.19 -28.10
CA ALA A 274 -22.00 -13.47 -28.60
C ALA A 274 -23.05 -14.54 -28.25
N LEU A 275 -23.41 -15.39 -29.19
CA LEU A 275 -24.35 -16.49 -29.02
C LEU A 275 -23.57 -17.78 -29.02
N ARG A 276 -23.73 -18.61 -27.99
CA ARG A 276 -23.15 -19.96 -27.94
C ARG A 276 -24.28 -20.98 -28.02
N TYR A 277 -24.32 -21.73 -29.11
CA TYR A 277 -25.27 -22.82 -29.27
C TYR A 277 -24.78 -24.05 -28.49
N LEU A 278 -25.66 -24.63 -27.69
CA LEU A 278 -25.42 -25.90 -27.03
C LEU A 278 -26.08 -26.99 -27.88
N CYS A 279 -25.43 -27.34 -29.00
CA CYS A 279 -25.89 -28.42 -29.85
C CYS A 279 -25.64 -29.75 -29.14
N ASP A 280 -26.69 -30.46 -28.76
CA ASP A 280 -26.61 -31.89 -28.46
C ASP A 280 -27.70 -32.61 -29.26
N SER A 281 -27.28 -33.28 -30.32
CA SER A 281 -28.16 -34.07 -31.16
C SER A 281 -28.70 -35.26 -30.34
N HIS A 282 -29.86 -35.07 -29.70
CA HIS A 282 -30.76 -36.12 -29.20
C HIS A 282 -30.38 -36.80 -27.87
N ASN A 283 -30.18 -36.04 -26.79
CA ASN A 283 -30.13 -36.60 -25.43
C ASN A 283 -31.19 -35.99 -24.51
N ASP A 284 -31.87 -36.83 -23.71
CA ASP A 284 -32.90 -36.47 -22.72
C ASP A 284 -32.38 -35.58 -21.55
N ASN A 285 -31.08 -35.22 -21.56
CA ASN A 285 -30.39 -34.52 -20.47
C ASN A 285 -29.85 -33.12 -20.83
N THR A 286 -30.28 -32.56 -21.95
CA THR A 286 -29.89 -31.22 -22.46
C THR A 286 -30.17 -30.08 -21.47
N ASP A 287 -31.29 -30.13 -20.75
CA ASP A 287 -31.62 -29.15 -19.70
C ASP A 287 -30.60 -29.18 -18.53
N GLU A 288 -30.11 -30.37 -18.15
CA GLU A 288 -29.15 -30.53 -17.04
C GLU A 288 -27.75 -30.02 -17.44
N PHE A 289 -27.35 -30.27 -18.69
CA PHE A 289 -26.11 -29.73 -19.24
C PHE A 289 -26.11 -28.20 -19.29
N LEU A 290 -27.19 -27.57 -19.79
CA LEU A 290 -27.34 -26.12 -19.80
C LEU A 290 -27.31 -25.53 -18.37
N VAL A 291 -27.98 -26.18 -17.41
CA VAL A 291 -27.98 -25.74 -16.00
C VAL A 291 -26.55 -25.70 -15.44
N ASN A 292 -25.73 -26.71 -15.73
CA ASN A 292 -24.34 -26.75 -15.28
C ASN A 292 -23.49 -25.66 -15.95
N GLU A 293 -23.62 -25.48 -17.26
CA GLU A 293 -22.88 -24.44 -18.00
C GLU A 293 -23.23 -23.01 -17.53
N VAL A 294 -24.51 -22.72 -17.28
CA VAL A 294 -24.95 -21.40 -16.80
C VAL A 294 -24.53 -21.15 -15.35
N LYS A 295 -24.48 -22.19 -14.50
CA LYS A 295 -24.03 -22.04 -13.10
C LYS A 295 -22.55 -21.68 -12.98
N GLU A 296 -21.72 -22.07 -13.94
CA GLU A 296 -20.31 -21.70 -14.07
C GLU A 296 -20.11 -20.27 -14.62
N CYS A 297 -21.18 -19.63 -15.11
CA CYS A 297 -21.12 -18.26 -15.64
C CYS A 297 -21.14 -17.19 -14.53
N SER A 298 -20.53 -16.04 -14.81
CA SER A 298 -20.48 -14.87 -13.93
C SER A 298 -21.62 -13.91 -14.23
N ILE A 299 -22.17 -13.31 -13.17
CA ILE A 299 -23.13 -12.21 -13.26
C ILE A 299 -22.45 -10.84 -13.06
N ASN A 300 -21.15 -10.80 -12.82
CA ASN A 300 -20.43 -9.54 -12.63
C ASN A 300 -20.26 -8.78 -13.96
N ALA A 301 -20.32 -7.45 -13.92
CA ALA A 301 -20.01 -6.60 -15.06
C ALA A 301 -18.61 -6.85 -15.66
N PRO A 302 -18.35 -6.46 -16.92
CA PRO A 302 -17.04 -6.62 -17.56
C PRO A 302 -15.87 -6.11 -16.70
N GLY A 303 -14.95 -6.99 -16.33
CA GLY A 303 -13.73 -6.67 -15.56
C GLY A 303 -13.37 -7.60 -14.38
N GLY A 304 -14.18 -8.63 -14.06
CA GLY A 304 -13.85 -9.65 -13.05
C GLY A 304 -13.17 -10.90 -13.66
N ASN A 305 -12.21 -11.50 -12.95
CA ASN A 305 -11.40 -12.62 -13.46
C ASN A 305 -12.04 -14.02 -13.31
N ASN A 306 -13.21 -14.16 -12.68
CA ASN A 306 -13.85 -15.46 -12.46
C ASN A 306 -15.26 -15.52 -13.11
N GLY A 307 -15.38 -16.37 -14.13
CA GLY A 307 -16.62 -16.75 -14.84
C GLY A 307 -16.98 -15.91 -16.07
N PHE A 308 -17.85 -16.45 -16.93
CA PHE A 308 -18.31 -15.83 -18.19
C PHE A 308 -19.49 -14.88 -17.99
N PRO A 309 -19.42 -13.59 -18.36
CA PRO A 309 -20.58 -12.70 -18.27
C PRO A 309 -21.69 -13.12 -19.23
N ILE A 310 -22.79 -13.61 -18.67
CA ILE A 310 -23.97 -14.08 -19.40
C ILE A 310 -25.11 -13.08 -19.22
N TYR A 311 -25.74 -12.69 -20.34
CA TYR A 311 -26.92 -11.82 -20.33
C TYR A 311 -28.22 -12.62 -20.25
N GLY A 312 -28.24 -13.83 -20.79
CA GLY A 312 -29.48 -14.59 -20.84
C GLY A 312 -29.38 -15.91 -21.58
N ILE A 313 -30.54 -16.55 -21.68
CA ILE A 313 -30.75 -17.82 -22.37
C ILE A 313 -31.83 -17.58 -23.43
N SER A 314 -31.63 -18.14 -24.62
CA SER A 314 -32.59 -18.21 -25.71
C SER A 314 -32.73 -19.67 -26.16
N GLN A 315 -33.71 -19.96 -27.01
CA GLN A 315 -33.82 -21.24 -27.69
C GLN A 315 -34.14 -21.01 -29.15
N ASP A 316 -33.43 -21.71 -30.03
CA ASP A 316 -33.71 -21.72 -31.45
C ASP A 316 -35.08 -22.38 -31.70
N PRO A 317 -36.05 -21.69 -32.32
CA PRO A 317 -37.38 -22.25 -32.54
C PRO A 317 -37.37 -23.42 -33.53
N ASP A 318 -36.39 -23.49 -34.44
CA ASP A 318 -36.32 -24.49 -35.49
C ASP A 318 -35.54 -25.71 -35.02
N THR A 319 -34.35 -25.52 -34.44
CA THR A 319 -33.50 -26.64 -33.98
C THR A 319 -33.85 -27.13 -32.59
N LYS A 320 -34.55 -26.31 -31.79
CA LYS A 320 -34.79 -26.49 -30.35
C LYS A 320 -33.53 -26.43 -29.48
N ASP A 321 -32.37 -26.10 -30.05
CA ASP A 321 -31.14 -25.93 -29.28
C ASP A 321 -31.22 -24.71 -28.38
N TYR A 322 -30.73 -24.85 -27.16
CA TYR A 322 -30.54 -23.70 -26.28
C TYR A 322 -29.32 -22.88 -26.69
N ILE A 323 -29.47 -21.57 -26.53
CA ILE A 323 -28.47 -20.58 -26.90
C ILE A 323 -28.14 -19.76 -25.65
N MET A 324 -26.87 -19.75 -25.25
CA MET A 324 -26.40 -18.82 -24.23
C MET A 324 -26.06 -17.48 -24.89
N VAL A 325 -26.60 -16.39 -24.34
CA VAL A 325 -26.35 -15.03 -24.82
C VAL A 325 -25.32 -14.36 -23.93
N LEU A 326 -24.14 -14.09 -24.47
CA LEU A 326 -22.90 -13.74 -23.77
C LEU A 326 -22.39 -12.35 -24.14
N CYS A 327 -21.53 -11.79 -23.29
CA CYS A 327 -20.85 -10.53 -23.58
C CYS A 327 -19.77 -10.69 -24.66
N ASN A 328 -19.95 -10.03 -25.82
CA ASN A 328 -19.02 -10.12 -26.95
C ASN A 328 -17.61 -9.59 -26.66
N GLU A 329 -17.44 -8.68 -25.68
CA GLU A 329 -16.14 -8.05 -25.38
C GLU A 329 -15.07 -9.03 -24.87
N TYR A 330 -15.48 -10.24 -24.50
CA TYR A 330 -14.61 -11.30 -23.97
C TYR A 330 -14.11 -12.28 -25.02
N TYR A 331 -14.69 -12.25 -26.21
CA TYR A 331 -14.45 -13.25 -27.25
C TYR A 331 -13.73 -12.61 -28.44
N CYS A 332 -12.80 -13.38 -29.01
CA CYS A 332 -12.04 -12.97 -30.16
C CYS A 332 -12.94 -12.94 -31.40
N GLU A 333 -13.03 -11.78 -32.05
CA GLU A 333 -13.84 -11.63 -33.27
C GLU A 333 -13.33 -12.45 -34.47
N GLU A 334 -12.09 -12.95 -34.40
CA GLU A 334 -11.47 -13.76 -35.46
C GLU A 334 -11.77 -15.25 -35.31
N CYS A 335 -11.61 -15.83 -34.11
CA CYS A 335 -11.72 -17.27 -33.89
C CYS A 335 -12.82 -17.69 -32.90
N GLY A 336 -13.50 -16.75 -32.24
CA GLY A 336 -14.58 -17.06 -31.29
C GLY A 336 -14.10 -17.52 -29.91
N GLU A 337 -12.80 -17.76 -29.73
CA GLU A 337 -12.20 -18.14 -28.45
C GLU A 337 -12.14 -16.97 -27.47
N LYS A 338 -12.10 -17.27 -26.17
CA LYS A 338 -11.94 -16.26 -25.13
C LYS A 338 -10.59 -15.55 -25.25
N TYR A 339 -10.59 -14.22 -25.15
CA TYR A 339 -9.35 -13.47 -25.01
C TYR A 339 -8.61 -13.92 -23.74
N THR A 340 -7.34 -14.29 -23.89
CA THR A 340 -6.47 -14.62 -22.75
C THR A 340 -6.11 -13.35 -21.97
N ASP A 341 -6.03 -12.21 -22.65
CA ASP A 341 -5.92 -10.87 -22.06
C ASP A 341 -6.97 -9.94 -22.69
N ILE A 342 -8.08 -9.75 -21.96
CA ILE A 342 -9.27 -9.03 -22.41
C ILE A 342 -8.98 -7.55 -22.65
N LEU A 343 -8.21 -6.92 -21.76
CA LEU A 343 -7.91 -5.48 -21.83
C LEU A 343 -7.14 -5.13 -23.10
N ASN A 344 -6.23 -6.00 -23.51
CA ASN A 344 -5.40 -5.81 -24.70
C ASN A 344 -5.95 -6.54 -25.95
N LYS A 345 -7.13 -7.16 -25.85
CA LYS A 345 -7.73 -8.00 -26.92
C LYS A 345 -6.76 -9.03 -27.50
N TRP A 346 -5.96 -9.66 -26.63
CA TRP A 346 -4.96 -10.64 -27.05
C TRP A 346 -5.53 -12.06 -26.94
N CYS A 347 -5.64 -12.73 -28.08
CA CYS A 347 -6.19 -14.08 -28.21
C CYS A 347 -5.07 -15.07 -28.50
N LYS A 348 -4.72 -15.92 -27.53
CA LYS A 348 -3.59 -16.86 -27.67
C LYS A 348 -3.67 -17.71 -28.95
N PRO A 349 -4.79 -18.40 -29.28
CA PRO A 349 -4.88 -19.18 -30.51
C PRO A 349 -4.61 -18.37 -31.79
N CYS A 350 -5.26 -17.20 -31.95
CA CYS A 350 -5.03 -16.33 -33.12
C CYS A 350 -3.58 -15.87 -33.21
N GLN A 351 -3.00 -15.48 -32.08
CA GLN A 351 -1.67 -14.90 -32.04
C GLN A 351 -0.58 -15.96 -32.27
N ILE A 352 -0.74 -17.18 -31.75
CA ILE A 352 0.15 -18.30 -32.06
C ILE A 352 0.05 -18.68 -33.54
N ASN A 353 -1.17 -18.71 -34.11
CA ASN A 353 -1.34 -18.97 -35.53
C ASN A 353 -0.75 -17.85 -36.41
N TYR A 354 -0.83 -16.59 -35.97
CA TYR A 354 -0.22 -15.45 -36.66
C TYR A 354 1.31 -15.55 -36.73
N LEU A 355 1.96 -16.09 -35.69
CA LEU A 355 3.42 -16.21 -35.64
C LEU A 355 3.98 -17.28 -36.58
N LYS A 356 3.25 -18.39 -36.80
CA LYS A 356 3.71 -19.58 -37.56
C LYS A 356 4.41 -19.28 -38.90
N PRO A 357 3.89 -18.43 -39.80
CA PRO A 357 4.54 -18.17 -41.10
C PRO A 357 5.84 -17.37 -40.99
N SER A 358 5.98 -16.55 -39.94
CA SER A 358 7.05 -15.56 -39.81
C SER A 358 8.28 -16.05 -39.04
N THR A 359 8.21 -17.21 -38.39
CA THR A 359 9.23 -17.71 -37.45
C THR A 359 9.81 -19.08 -37.82
N THR A 360 9.64 -19.56 -39.07
CA THR A 360 10.14 -20.89 -39.50
C THR A 360 11.61 -20.86 -39.92
N SER A 361 12.34 -21.90 -39.53
CA SER A 361 13.71 -22.20 -39.96
C SER A 361 13.76 -23.04 -41.25
N LYS A 362 12.62 -23.59 -41.69
CA LYS A 362 12.50 -24.65 -42.72
C LYS A 362 13.14 -25.98 -42.34
N ILE A 363 13.51 -26.16 -41.06
CA ILE A 363 14.02 -27.41 -40.49
C ILE A 363 12.99 -27.90 -39.47
N GLU A 364 12.40 -29.07 -39.74
CA GLU A 364 11.26 -29.62 -38.98
C GLU A 364 11.51 -29.68 -37.47
N ILE A 365 12.69 -30.17 -37.06
CA ILE A 365 13.06 -30.33 -35.65
C ILE A 365 13.14 -28.97 -34.91
N ILE A 366 13.61 -27.93 -35.58
CA ILE A 366 13.73 -26.58 -35.00
C ILE A 366 12.38 -25.89 -34.96
N ASP A 367 11.57 -26.07 -36.00
CA ASP A 367 10.22 -25.54 -36.06
C ASP A 367 9.33 -26.17 -34.98
N TYR A 368 9.52 -27.46 -34.70
CA TYR A 368 8.89 -28.14 -33.56
C TYR A 368 9.29 -27.51 -32.22
N LEU A 369 10.57 -27.21 -32.00
CA LEU A 369 11.05 -26.53 -30.80
C LEU A 369 10.47 -25.11 -30.65
N ILE A 370 10.43 -24.34 -31.75
CA ILE A 370 9.86 -22.99 -31.75
C ILE A 370 8.37 -23.05 -31.37
N GLN A 371 7.63 -24.01 -31.91
CA GLN A 371 6.21 -24.21 -31.55
C GLN A 371 6.03 -24.54 -30.07
N ILE A 372 6.85 -25.45 -29.51
CA ILE A 372 6.83 -25.77 -28.07
C ILE A 372 7.04 -24.49 -27.24
N MET A 373 8.01 -23.67 -27.61
CA MET A 373 8.33 -22.44 -26.87
C MET A 373 7.22 -21.39 -27.01
N GLN A 374 6.67 -21.19 -28.21
CA GLN A 374 5.57 -20.25 -28.44
C GLN A 374 4.29 -20.66 -27.69
N LEU A 375 4.00 -21.97 -27.56
CA LEU A 375 2.87 -22.45 -26.77
C LEU A 375 2.96 -22.09 -25.27
N LYS A 376 4.15 -21.76 -24.76
CA LYS A 376 4.34 -21.30 -23.37
C LYS A 376 3.97 -19.83 -23.16
N ILE A 377 3.79 -19.05 -24.22
CA ILE A 377 3.35 -17.65 -24.14
C ILE A 377 1.99 -17.59 -23.43
N ALA A 378 1.89 -16.80 -22.37
CA ALA A 378 0.68 -16.66 -21.55
C ALA A 378 0.09 -15.24 -21.60
N SER A 379 0.90 -14.25 -21.98
CA SER A 379 0.52 -12.83 -22.00
C SER A 379 1.06 -12.11 -23.24
N CYS A 380 0.40 -11.03 -23.64
CA CYS A 380 0.84 -10.14 -24.71
C CYS A 380 2.21 -9.46 -24.46
N ASN A 381 2.71 -9.47 -23.23
CA ASN A 381 4.02 -8.91 -22.88
C ASN A 381 5.13 -9.98 -22.78
N ASP A 382 4.82 -11.25 -23.02
CA ASP A 382 5.84 -12.30 -23.00
C ASP A 382 6.69 -12.26 -24.28
N ILE A 383 7.92 -12.75 -24.16
CA ILE A 383 8.86 -12.78 -25.27
C ILE A 383 8.42 -13.82 -26.30
N VAL A 384 8.46 -13.43 -27.56
CA VAL A 384 8.23 -14.34 -28.69
C VAL A 384 9.54 -15.03 -29.03
N PHE A 385 9.60 -16.34 -28.80
CA PHE A 385 10.72 -17.17 -29.23
C PHE A 385 10.59 -17.48 -30.74
N GLU A 386 11.66 -17.24 -31.51
CA GLU A 386 11.62 -17.37 -32.97
C GLU A 386 12.94 -17.87 -33.61
N TRP A 387 12.86 -18.27 -34.87
CA TRP A 387 14.04 -18.42 -35.72
C TRP A 387 14.50 -17.03 -36.20
N ILE A 388 15.76 -16.70 -35.96
CA ILE A 388 16.35 -15.42 -36.37
C ILE A 388 17.38 -15.69 -37.46
N THR A 389 17.19 -15.10 -38.63
CA THR A 389 18.14 -15.30 -39.73
C THR A 389 19.49 -14.65 -39.41
N TYR A 390 20.58 -15.38 -39.60
CA TYR A 390 21.92 -14.95 -39.16
C TYR A 390 22.36 -13.58 -39.71
N ASN A 391 21.91 -13.23 -40.92
CA ASN A 391 22.16 -11.93 -41.56
C ASN A 391 21.53 -10.71 -40.84
N GLN A 392 20.69 -10.94 -39.83
CA GLN A 392 20.14 -9.91 -38.95
C GLN A 392 21.15 -9.40 -37.93
N PHE A 393 22.27 -10.11 -37.74
CA PHE A 393 23.32 -9.75 -36.80
C PHE A 393 24.46 -8.99 -37.48
N ASN A 394 24.85 -7.87 -36.89
CA ASN A 394 26.00 -7.06 -37.28
C ASN A 394 27.02 -7.02 -36.16
N GLN A 395 28.26 -6.65 -36.49
CA GLN A 395 29.34 -6.40 -35.52
C GLN A 395 29.56 -7.58 -34.56
N ILE A 396 29.50 -8.81 -35.09
CA ILE A 396 29.72 -10.02 -34.29
C ILE A 396 31.17 -10.02 -33.80
N LYS A 397 31.38 -10.09 -32.49
CA LYS A 397 32.69 -10.17 -31.85
C LYS A 397 32.74 -11.37 -30.91
N GLU A 398 33.71 -12.25 -31.12
CA GLU A 398 33.95 -13.41 -30.26
C GLU A 398 34.47 -12.99 -28.89
N VAL A 399 34.06 -13.74 -27.89
CA VAL A 399 34.47 -13.57 -26.50
C VAL A 399 35.41 -14.71 -26.13
N SER A 400 36.63 -14.40 -25.70
CA SER A 400 37.71 -15.37 -25.46
C SER A 400 37.45 -16.38 -24.33
N LYS A 401 36.37 -16.20 -23.56
CA LYS A 401 36.01 -17.04 -22.42
C LYS A 401 34.56 -17.50 -22.54
N GLY A 402 34.38 -18.76 -22.96
CA GLY A 402 33.07 -19.38 -23.17
C GLY A 402 32.54 -19.16 -24.58
N ASN A 403 31.79 -20.14 -25.10
CA ASN A 403 31.28 -20.22 -26.46
C ASN A 403 30.25 -19.11 -26.79
N PHE A 404 30.66 -17.84 -26.73
CA PHE A 404 29.80 -16.67 -26.83
C PHE A 404 30.38 -15.65 -27.83
N SER A 405 29.47 -14.94 -28.51
CA SER A 405 29.77 -13.73 -29.27
C SER A 405 28.79 -12.63 -28.88
N VAL A 406 29.21 -11.37 -28.93
CA VAL A 406 28.31 -10.21 -28.83
C VAL A 406 27.95 -9.72 -30.23
N ALA A 407 26.71 -9.30 -30.44
CA ALA A 407 26.24 -8.82 -31.75
C ALA A 407 25.15 -7.75 -31.63
N ILE A 408 24.91 -7.03 -32.73
CA ILE A 408 23.79 -6.08 -32.88
C ILE A 408 22.71 -6.72 -33.76
N TRP A 409 21.52 -6.94 -33.21
CA TRP A 409 20.34 -7.39 -33.94
C TRP A 409 19.60 -6.21 -34.57
N LYS A 410 19.57 -6.13 -35.91
CA LYS A 410 19.07 -4.96 -36.67
C LYS A 410 17.60 -4.61 -36.44
N THR A 411 16.76 -5.63 -36.28
CA THR A 411 15.30 -5.45 -36.29
C THR A 411 14.68 -5.59 -34.90
N GLY A 412 15.41 -6.19 -33.96
CA GLY A 412 14.98 -6.46 -32.61
C GLY A 412 13.82 -7.46 -32.52
N GLN A 413 13.33 -7.64 -31.30
CA GLN A 413 12.28 -8.61 -30.99
C GLN A 413 10.90 -8.24 -31.59
N LEU A 414 10.06 -9.26 -31.80
CA LEU A 414 8.62 -9.09 -32.04
C LEU A 414 7.92 -8.67 -30.75
N ASN A 415 7.16 -7.57 -30.80
CA ASN A 415 6.37 -7.07 -29.68
C ASN A 415 4.90 -6.95 -30.07
N TYR A 416 3.99 -7.21 -29.13
CA TYR A 416 2.57 -7.05 -29.37
C TYR A 416 2.19 -5.57 -29.37
N ASP A 417 1.69 -5.08 -30.52
CA ASP A 417 1.11 -3.76 -30.62
C ASP A 417 -0.34 -3.80 -30.11
N LYS A 418 -0.58 -3.16 -28.96
CA LYS A 418 -1.89 -3.12 -28.30
C LYS A 418 -2.94 -2.33 -29.09
N TYR A 419 -2.54 -1.39 -29.93
CA TYR A 419 -3.46 -0.60 -30.76
C TYR A 419 -3.87 -1.36 -32.00
N LEU A 420 -2.94 -2.10 -32.61
CA LEU A 420 -3.18 -2.88 -33.83
C LEU A 420 -3.59 -4.33 -33.55
N SER A 421 -3.51 -4.75 -32.30
CA SER A 421 -3.78 -6.12 -31.82
C SER A 421 -2.96 -7.21 -32.52
N LYS A 422 -1.72 -6.91 -32.94
CA LYS A 422 -0.83 -7.82 -33.69
C LYS A 422 0.63 -7.65 -33.29
N TYR A 423 1.45 -8.68 -33.50
CA TYR A 423 2.90 -8.60 -33.30
C TYR A 423 3.58 -7.82 -34.43
N ARG A 424 4.54 -6.96 -34.07
CA ARG A 424 5.41 -6.24 -35.01
C ARG A 424 6.81 -6.09 -34.45
N ARG A 425 7.80 -5.90 -35.32
CA ARG A 425 9.16 -5.54 -34.92
C ARG A 425 9.24 -4.05 -34.64
N ASN A 426 9.96 -3.67 -33.60
CA ASN A 426 10.14 -2.26 -33.24
C ASN A 426 11.16 -1.53 -34.13
N GLN A 427 11.86 -2.24 -35.04
CA GLN A 427 12.86 -1.69 -35.98
C GLN A 427 13.97 -0.89 -35.27
N LYS A 428 14.38 -1.36 -34.08
CA LYS A 428 15.49 -0.78 -33.33
C LYS A 428 16.60 -1.81 -33.23
N ASN A 429 17.83 -1.35 -33.37
CA ASN A 429 19.00 -2.16 -33.11
C ASN A 429 19.02 -2.58 -31.64
N GLU A 430 19.19 -3.87 -31.37
CA GLU A 430 19.28 -4.43 -30.02
C GLU A 430 20.63 -5.12 -29.83
N ASN A 431 21.31 -4.85 -28.70
CA ASN A 431 22.51 -5.60 -28.34
C ASN A 431 22.10 -6.96 -27.78
N ILE A 432 22.74 -8.00 -28.29
CA ILE A 432 22.43 -9.39 -27.94
C ILE A 432 23.71 -10.20 -27.75
N ILE A 433 23.54 -11.37 -27.15
CA ILE A 433 24.59 -12.37 -27.00
C ILE A 433 24.19 -13.61 -27.80
N LEU A 434 25.17 -14.14 -28.51
CA LEU A 434 25.11 -15.33 -29.35
C LEU A 434 25.85 -16.45 -28.62
N LYS A 435 25.13 -17.39 -28.02
CA LYS A 435 25.73 -18.56 -27.33
C LYS A 435 25.74 -19.76 -28.28
N TYR A 436 26.92 -20.27 -28.60
CA TYR A 436 27.08 -21.41 -29.51
C TYR A 436 26.81 -22.73 -28.77
N LEU A 437 25.97 -23.57 -29.37
CA LEU A 437 25.59 -24.89 -28.87
C LEU A 437 26.45 -25.96 -29.55
N HIS A 438 27.71 -26.07 -29.15
CA HIS A 438 28.62 -27.07 -29.73
C HIS A 438 28.31 -28.49 -29.21
N ASN A 439 28.52 -29.50 -30.07
CA ASN A 439 28.51 -30.94 -29.73
C ASN A 439 27.18 -31.51 -29.19
N THR A 440 26.02 -30.96 -29.54
CA THR A 440 24.74 -31.61 -29.20
C THR A 440 24.34 -32.64 -30.25
N GLN A 441 24.39 -33.93 -29.93
CA GLN A 441 23.87 -35.02 -30.80
C GLN A 441 22.37 -34.84 -31.14
N ASN A 442 21.62 -34.13 -30.28
CA ASN A 442 20.26 -33.69 -30.51
C ASN A 442 20.11 -32.22 -30.04
N ILE A 443 19.87 -31.33 -30.99
CA ILE A 443 19.77 -29.88 -30.77
C ILE A 443 18.61 -29.53 -29.84
N VAL A 444 17.50 -30.28 -29.90
CA VAL A 444 16.30 -30.01 -29.07
C VAL A 444 16.60 -30.31 -27.61
N SER A 445 17.17 -31.47 -27.30
CA SER A 445 17.52 -31.80 -25.91
C SER A 445 18.64 -30.93 -25.39
N GLY A 446 19.63 -30.62 -26.23
CA GLY A 446 20.71 -29.68 -25.92
C GLY A 446 20.18 -28.29 -25.57
N PHE A 447 19.33 -27.72 -26.43
CA PHE A 447 18.68 -26.45 -26.18
C PHE A 447 17.80 -26.48 -24.94
N LEU A 448 16.93 -27.48 -24.77
CA LEU A 448 16.01 -27.53 -23.62
C LEU A 448 16.75 -27.67 -22.29
N ASN A 449 17.87 -28.39 -22.26
CA ASN A 449 18.72 -28.49 -21.07
C ASN A 449 19.41 -27.15 -20.76
N GLU A 450 19.91 -26.47 -21.78
CA GLU A 450 20.52 -25.15 -21.63
C GLU A 450 19.48 -24.10 -21.23
N ALA A 451 18.29 -24.11 -21.83
CA ALA A 451 17.17 -23.22 -21.53
C ALA A 451 16.67 -23.36 -20.09
N LYS A 452 16.80 -24.53 -19.44
CA LYS A 452 16.48 -24.70 -18.00
C LYS A 452 17.36 -23.82 -17.10
N ALA A 453 18.56 -23.46 -17.52
CA ALA A 453 19.42 -22.53 -16.79
C ALA A 453 18.93 -21.07 -16.83
N TYR A 454 17.98 -20.77 -17.73
CA TYR A 454 17.37 -19.44 -17.88
C TYR A 454 15.88 -19.53 -17.54
N SER A 455 15.52 -19.15 -16.32
CA SER A 455 14.13 -19.21 -15.86
C SER A 455 13.22 -18.24 -16.63
N ILE A 456 12.03 -18.72 -17.04
CA ILE A 456 11.00 -17.98 -17.77
C ILE A 456 10.02 -17.26 -16.80
N GLU A 457 10.16 -17.44 -15.48
CA GLU A 457 9.29 -16.80 -14.50
C GLU A 457 9.69 -15.34 -14.24
N ARG A 458 8.74 -14.40 -14.34
CA ARG A 458 9.01 -12.95 -14.22
C ARG A 458 9.51 -12.53 -12.83
N LYS A 459 10.73 -12.00 -12.81
CA LYS A 459 11.24 -10.90 -11.96
C LYS A 459 12.18 -10.07 -12.84
N ASP A 460 12.38 -8.80 -12.52
CA ASP A 460 13.11 -7.82 -13.37
C ASP A 460 14.62 -8.13 -13.61
N ASP A 461 15.11 -9.33 -13.28
CA ASP A 461 16.52 -9.75 -13.23
C ASP A 461 16.85 -11.06 -14.03
N TYR A 462 16.11 -11.38 -15.09
CA TYR A 462 16.38 -12.57 -15.92
C TYR A 462 16.97 -12.26 -17.30
N ILE A 463 17.78 -13.19 -17.79
CA ILE A 463 18.30 -13.19 -19.16
C ILE A 463 17.19 -13.78 -20.05
N ASN A 464 16.77 -13.00 -21.04
CA ASN A 464 15.74 -13.38 -21.99
C ASN A 464 16.34 -14.22 -23.12
N ILE A 465 15.65 -15.29 -23.52
CA ILE A 465 15.99 -16.06 -24.71
C ILE A 465 15.04 -15.62 -25.83
N TYR A 466 15.58 -15.00 -26.88
CA TYR A 466 14.80 -14.50 -28.01
C TYR A 466 14.60 -15.55 -29.10
N GLY A 467 15.52 -16.49 -29.25
CA GLY A 467 15.44 -17.41 -30.37
C GLY A 467 16.67 -18.26 -30.60
N ILE A 468 16.69 -18.89 -31.77
CA ILE A 468 17.82 -19.65 -32.30
C ILE A 468 18.17 -19.11 -33.69
N THR A 469 19.45 -19.15 -34.00
CA THR A 469 19.99 -18.95 -35.34
C THR A 469 20.99 -20.06 -35.66
N GLN A 470 21.49 -20.10 -36.89
CA GLN A 470 22.57 -20.99 -37.29
C GLN A 470 23.63 -20.19 -38.04
N ASN A 471 24.89 -20.38 -37.68
CA ASN A 471 26.00 -19.81 -38.42
C ASN A 471 26.05 -20.47 -39.82
N PRO A 472 25.99 -19.70 -40.92
CA PRO A 472 26.01 -20.27 -42.27
C PRO A 472 27.34 -20.96 -42.61
N ASP A 473 28.44 -20.55 -41.98
CA ASP A 473 29.79 -21.05 -42.26
C ASP A 473 30.11 -22.28 -41.41
N SER A 474 30.02 -22.15 -40.07
CA SER A 474 30.36 -23.26 -39.16
C SER A 474 29.25 -24.30 -39.01
N LYS A 475 28.01 -23.98 -39.43
CA LYS A 475 26.79 -24.76 -39.20
C LYS A 475 26.39 -24.95 -37.73
N ASP A 476 27.08 -24.29 -36.80
CA ASP A 476 26.73 -24.31 -35.39
C ASP A 476 25.37 -23.63 -35.16
N TYR A 477 24.55 -24.25 -34.31
CA TYR A 477 23.36 -23.62 -33.78
C TYR A 477 23.72 -22.68 -32.65
N ILE A 478 23.09 -21.51 -32.65
CA ILE A 478 23.40 -20.42 -31.74
C ILE A 478 22.12 -19.96 -31.08
N MET A 479 22.12 -19.92 -29.76
CA MET A 479 21.06 -19.34 -28.96
C MET A 479 21.23 -17.82 -28.90
N VAL A 480 20.14 -17.10 -29.16
CA VAL A 480 20.10 -15.63 -29.14
C VAL A 480 19.49 -15.18 -27.82
N ILE A 481 20.29 -14.54 -26.98
CA ILE A 481 19.89 -14.12 -25.62
C ILE A 481 20.12 -12.63 -25.40
N SER A 482 19.40 -12.04 -24.46
CA SER A 482 19.55 -10.63 -24.09
C SER A 482 20.95 -10.32 -23.55
N ASP A 483 21.37 -9.06 -23.73
CA ASP A 483 22.60 -8.49 -23.19
C ASP A 483 22.59 -8.44 -21.65
N GLY A 484 22.93 -9.58 -21.04
CA GLY A 484 22.93 -9.78 -19.58
C GLY A 484 24.29 -10.15 -18.99
N TYR A 485 25.36 -10.03 -19.76
CA TYR A 485 26.70 -10.42 -19.37
C TYR A 485 27.65 -9.23 -19.40
N CYS A 486 28.62 -9.25 -18.49
CA CYS A 486 29.57 -8.17 -18.34
C CYS A 486 30.48 -8.03 -19.56
N GLU A 487 30.56 -6.83 -20.12
CA GLU A 487 31.43 -6.53 -21.26
C GLU A 487 32.93 -6.67 -20.94
N ARG A 488 33.31 -6.68 -19.64
CA ARG A 488 34.71 -6.80 -19.20
C ARG A 488 35.13 -8.23 -18.88
N CYS A 489 34.32 -8.96 -18.10
CA CYS A 489 34.68 -10.30 -17.63
C CYS A 489 33.76 -11.41 -18.13
N TYR A 490 32.69 -11.07 -18.84
CA TYR A 490 31.73 -12.00 -19.44
C TYR A 490 31.02 -12.94 -18.47
N GLU A 491 31.02 -12.59 -17.18
CA GLU A 491 30.13 -13.18 -16.18
C GLU A 491 28.77 -12.49 -16.24
N LYS A 492 27.70 -13.19 -15.83
CA LYS A 492 26.37 -12.59 -15.70
C LYS A 492 26.42 -11.34 -14.82
N TYR A 493 25.77 -10.25 -15.25
CA TYR A 493 25.64 -9.06 -14.40
C TYR A 493 24.93 -9.42 -13.09
N THR A 494 25.45 -8.91 -11.97
CA THR A 494 24.82 -9.09 -10.66
C THR A 494 23.57 -8.23 -10.53
N ASP A 495 23.58 -7.06 -11.18
CA ASP A 495 22.43 -6.20 -11.37
C ASP A 495 22.33 -5.89 -12.88
N LEU A 496 21.35 -6.53 -13.51
CA LEU A 496 21.12 -6.50 -14.96
C LEU A 496 20.66 -5.13 -15.44
N LEU A 497 19.74 -4.50 -14.69
CA LEU A 497 19.17 -3.19 -15.03
C LEU A 497 20.24 -2.11 -15.10
N ASN A 498 21.19 -2.13 -14.16
CA ASN A 498 22.26 -1.14 -14.08
C ASN A 498 23.57 -1.60 -14.76
N LYS A 499 23.57 -2.78 -15.39
CA LYS A 499 24.77 -3.41 -15.97
C LYS A 499 25.95 -3.37 -15.00
N TRP A 500 25.71 -3.75 -13.75
CA TRP A 500 26.71 -3.74 -12.69
C TRP A 500 27.18 -5.16 -12.40
N CYS A 501 28.50 -5.36 -12.48
CA CYS A 501 29.14 -6.67 -12.36
C CYS A 501 29.98 -6.72 -11.08
N LYS A 502 29.54 -7.51 -10.09
CA LYS A 502 30.22 -7.64 -8.79
C LYS A 502 31.68 -8.09 -8.92
N PRO A 503 32.02 -9.16 -9.68
CA PRO A 503 33.42 -9.54 -9.87
C PRO A 503 34.30 -8.42 -10.43
N CYS A 504 33.82 -7.70 -11.45
CA CYS A 504 34.57 -6.58 -12.03
C CYS A 504 34.75 -5.42 -11.04
N GLN A 505 33.72 -5.12 -10.24
CA GLN A 505 33.83 -4.04 -9.26
C GLN A 505 34.76 -4.42 -8.11
N ILE A 506 34.68 -5.66 -7.62
CA ILE A 506 35.61 -6.18 -6.61
C ILE A 506 37.06 -6.10 -7.12
N ASN A 507 37.31 -6.49 -8.37
CA ASN A 507 38.64 -6.38 -8.96
C ASN A 507 39.09 -4.92 -9.08
N TYR A 508 38.21 -4.01 -9.50
CA TYR A 508 38.50 -2.57 -9.51
C TYR A 508 38.96 -2.08 -8.13
N PHE A 509 38.26 -2.44 -7.05
CA PHE A 509 38.69 -2.04 -5.70
C PHE A 509 40.04 -2.66 -5.33
N LYS A 510 40.25 -3.96 -5.58
CA LYS A 510 41.52 -4.64 -5.31
C LYS A 510 42.71 -3.99 -5.99
N GLU A 511 42.54 -3.59 -7.25
CA GLU A 511 43.58 -2.90 -8.03
C GLU A 511 43.87 -1.48 -7.53
N ASN A 512 42.93 -0.87 -6.79
CA ASN A 512 42.98 0.53 -6.39
C ASN A 512 43.07 0.74 -4.86
N PHE A 513 43.28 -0.31 -4.05
CA PHE A 513 43.29 -0.21 -2.59
C PHE A 513 44.29 0.81 -2.04
N THR A 514 45.38 1.08 -2.76
CA THR A 514 46.38 2.10 -2.41
C THR A 514 45.83 3.53 -2.43
N ASN A 515 44.69 3.79 -3.08
CA ASN A 515 44.08 5.11 -3.14
C ASN A 515 43.36 5.53 -1.84
N TRP A 516 43.10 4.59 -0.93
CA TRP A 516 42.36 4.83 0.34
C TRP A 516 43.18 4.45 1.58
N THR A 517 44.51 4.54 1.52
CA THR A 517 45.35 4.25 2.68
C THR A 517 45.30 5.38 3.70
N SER A 518 45.13 5.00 4.96
CA SER A 518 45.23 5.84 6.15
C SER A 518 46.65 5.90 6.73
N GLY A 519 47.56 5.04 6.24
CA GLY A 519 48.84 4.76 6.87
C GLY A 519 48.76 3.80 8.08
N ASN A 520 47.56 3.44 8.54
CA ASN A 520 47.34 2.45 9.59
C ASN A 520 46.81 1.13 9.00
N LYS A 521 47.60 0.05 9.13
CA LYS A 521 47.27 -1.27 8.58
C LYS A 521 45.92 -1.82 9.06
N LYS A 522 45.51 -1.58 10.32
CA LYS A 522 44.22 -2.06 10.83
C LYS A 522 43.04 -1.36 10.16
N ILE A 523 43.13 -0.04 9.98
CA ILE A 523 42.11 0.76 9.31
C ILE A 523 42.05 0.43 7.81
N ASP A 524 43.21 0.31 7.16
CA ASP A 524 43.28 -0.04 5.74
C ASP A 524 42.64 -1.40 5.47
N ASN A 525 42.92 -2.39 6.33
CA ASN A 525 42.28 -3.70 6.25
C ASN A 525 40.75 -3.61 6.42
N LEU A 526 40.26 -2.79 7.36
CA LEU A 526 38.82 -2.58 7.56
C LEU A 526 38.18 -1.94 6.31
N ILE A 527 38.81 -0.93 5.72
CA ILE A 527 38.31 -0.27 4.51
C ILE A 527 38.20 -1.28 3.37
N GLN A 528 39.25 -2.09 3.16
CA GLN A 528 39.25 -3.15 2.14
C GLN A 528 38.14 -4.18 2.42
N GLU A 529 37.99 -4.65 3.68
CA GLU A 529 36.92 -5.57 4.09
C GLU A 529 35.54 -5.01 3.72
N MET A 530 35.31 -3.73 4.00
CA MET A 530 34.03 -3.05 3.75
C MET A 530 33.76 -2.85 2.25
N GLN A 531 34.77 -2.45 1.48
CA GLN A 531 34.66 -2.28 0.02
C GLN A 531 34.37 -3.61 -0.70
N LEU A 532 34.87 -4.74 -0.19
CA LEU A 532 34.61 -6.07 -0.75
C LEU A 532 33.19 -6.59 -0.46
N LYS A 533 32.46 -5.99 0.50
CA LYS A 533 31.09 -6.38 0.85
C LYS A 533 30.00 -5.83 -0.09
N ILE A 534 30.37 -4.96 -1.04
CA ILE A 534 29.40 -4.42 -2.00
C ILE A 534 28.66 -5.52 -2.77
N ASP A 535 27.38 -5.27 -3.04
CA ASP A 535 26.46 -6.27 -3.55
C ASP A 535 25.57 -5.76 -4.69
N ARG A 536 25.47 -4.45 -4.89
CA ARG A 536 24.68 -3.80 -5.96
C ARG A 536 25.27 -2.47 -6.39
N CYS A 537 24.75 -1.89 -7.48
CA CYS A 537 25.28 -0.63 -8.03
C CYS A 537 25.12 0.58 -7.08
N GLY A 538 24.11 0.55 -6.21
CA GLY A 538 23.81 1.60 -5.24
C GLY A 538 24.47 1.41 -3.86
N SER A 539 25.32 0.41 -3.68
CA SER A 539 26.03 0.21 -2.41
C SER A 539 26.91 1.43 -2.09
N LEU A 540 26.91 1.86 -0.84
CA LEU A 540 27.77 2.93 -0.36
C LEU A 540 29.22 2.46 -0.35
N ILE A 541 30.12 3.27 -0.89
CA ILE A 541 31.56 2.98 -0.86
C ILE A 541 32.13 3.55 0.42
N PHE A 542 32.76 2.68 1.23
CA PHE A 542 33.43 3.05 2.47
C PHE A 542 34.86 3.49 2.16
N GLU A 543 35.26 4.66 2.65
CA GLU A 543 36.51 5.32 2.25
C GLU A 543 37.35 5.77 3.46
N TRP A 544 38.67 5.87 3.27
CA TRP A 544 39.47 6.82 4.06
C TRP A 544 39.23 8.22 3.52
N ILE A 545 38.86 9.16 4.38
CA ILE A 545 38.56 10.53 3.99
C ILE A 545 39.58 11.46 4.66
N PRO A 546 40.48 12.09 3.89
CA PRO A 546 41.42 13.08 4.41
C PRO A 546 40.69 14.22 5.15
N TYR A 547 41.20 14.58 6.33
CA TYR A 547 40.53 15.54 7.21
C TYR A 547 40.41 16.95 6.60
N ASP A 548 41.37 17.32 5.75
CA ASP A 548 41.39 18.59 5.02
C ASP A 548 40.28 18.73 3.97
N GLN A 549 39.53 17.66 3.68
CA GLN A 549 38.33 17.72 2.83
C GLN A 549 37.07 18.18 3.57
N PHE A 550 37.13 18.41 4.88
CA PHE A 550 36.00 18.86 5.68
C PHE A 550 36.07 20.37 5.94
N ASN A 551 35.04 21.09 5.49
CA ASN A 551 34.87 22.52 5.71
C ASN A 551 33.71 22.80 6.69
N TYR A 552 33.71 23.99 7.30
CA TYR A 552 32.63 24.49 8.17
C TYR A 552 32.27 23.53 9.33
N ILE A 553 33.28 22.97 9.97
CA ILE A 553 33.11 22.04 11.09
C ILE A 553 32.46 22.79 12.27
N LYS A 554 31.32 22.30 12.74
CA LYS A 554 30.54 22.89 13.84
C LYS A 554 30.06 21.82 14.80
N GLU A 555 30.22 22.04 16.10
CA GLU A 555 29.70 21.12 17.11
C GLU A 555 28.16 21.06 17.05
N VAL A 556 27.62 19.84 17.07
CA VAL A 556 26.17 19.56 17.05
C VAL A 556 25.70 19.14 18.44
N GLY A 557 26.51 18.35 19.15
CA GLY A 557 26.20 17.94 20.51
C GLY A 557 27.26 17.03 21.12
N ILE A 558 27.18 16.92 22.44
CA ILE A 558 28.05 16.09 23.28
C ILE A 558 27.19 14.96 23.85
N GLY A 559 27.50 13.72 23.49
CA GLY A 559 26.88 12.51 24.06
C GLY A 559 27.71 11.94 25.20
N GLY A 560 27.22 10.84 25.80
CA GLY A 560 27.92 10.14 26.88
C GLY A 560 29.25 9.51 26.44
N PHE A 561 29.37 9.13 25.18
CA PHE A 561 30.52 8.39 24.64
C PHE A 561 31.26 9.10 23.50
N ALA A 562 30.70 10.18 22.94
CA ALA A 562 31.24 10.83 21.76
C ALA A 562 30.85 12.31 21.67
N LYS A 563 31.66 13.09 20.95
CA LYS A 563 31.27 14.41 20.42
C LYS A 563 30.88 14.28 18.95
N VAL A 564 29.83 14.98 18.55
CA VAL A 564 29.36 14.98 17.15
C VAL A 564 29.46 16.38 16.58
N TYR A 565 30.10 16.49 15.41
CA TYR A 565 30.19 17.72 14.63
C TYR A 565 29.44 17.56 13.30
N SER A 566 28.92 18.64 12.74
CA SER A 566 28.50 18.71 11.34
C SER A 566 29.63 19.31 10.51
N ALA A 567 29.83 18.83 9.30
CA ALA A 567 30.80 19.38 8.36
C ALA A 567 30.31 19.27 6.91
N VAL A 568 30.96 20.01 6.01
CA VAL A 568 30.79 19.89 4.56
C VAL A 568 31.97 19.13 3.98
N TRP A 569 31.72 17.94 3.45
CA TRP A 569 32.70 17.13 2.73
C TRP A 569 32.79 17.57 1.26
N VAL A 570 33.98 18.00 0.84
CA VAL A 570 34.28 18.46 -0.52
C VAL A 570 34.36 17.27 -1.49
N ASN A 571 33.85 17.43 -2.71
CA ASN A 571 33.88 16.46 -3.82
C ASN A 571 33.02 15.18 -3.69
N ASP A 572 32.17 15.07 -2.67
CA ASP A 572 31.23 13.96 -2.44
C ASP A 572 31.86 12.55 -2.39
N GLN A 573 31.01 11.57 -2.09
CA GLN A 573 31.30 10.14 -2.14
C GLN A 573 31.51 9.62 -3.57
N LEU A 574 32.40 8.63 -3.69
CA LEU A 574 32.56 7.84 -4.90
C LEU A 574 31.30 6.99 -5.18
N ARG A 575 30.72 7.11 -6.38
CA ARG A 575 29.48 6.41 -6.75
C ARG A 575 29.58 5.74 -8.11
N TYR A 576 28.93 4.60 -8.27
CA TYR A 576 28.84 3.95 -9.57
C TYR A 576 27.92 4.72 -10.50
N ASN A 577 28.45 5.15 -11.64
CA ASN A 577 27.68 5.71 -12.73
C ASN A 577 27.12 4.57 -13.60
N CYS A 578 25.82 4.33 -13.57
CA CYS A 578 25.20 3.28 -14.38
C CYS A 578 25.30 3.55 -15.90
N LEU A 579 25.37 4.82 -16.31
CA LEU A 579 25.49 5.20 -17.73
C LEU A 579 26.92 5.00 -18.24
N GLU A 580 27.91 5.43 -17.45
CA GLU A 580 29.34 5.33 -17.81
C GLU A 580 30.00 4.01 -17.37
N LYS A 581 29.29 3.17 -16.61
CA LYS A 581 29.75 1.89 -16.07
C LYS A 581 31.08 1.99 -15.29
N ARG A 582 31.25 3.06 -14.52
CA ARG A 582 32.46 3.33 -13.74
C ARG A 582 32.14 4.13 -12.48
N TYR A 583 33.05 4.08 -11.52
CA TYR A 583 32.98 4.92 -10.34
C TYR A 583 33.44 6.35 -10.66
N ALA A 584 32.66 7.34 -10.23
CA ALA A 584 32.94 8.75 -10.42
C ALA A 584 32.49 9.57 -9.21
N ARG A 585 33.11 10.73 -9.03
CA ARG A 585 32.67 11.79 -8.11
C ARG A 585 32.02 12.89 -8.92
N TYR A 586 30.86 13.39 -8.46
CA TYR A 586 30.08 14.39 -9.20
C TYR A 586 30.23 15.81 -8.66
N GLY A 587 31.20 16.04 -7.77
CA GLY A 587 31.58 17.39 -7.31
C GLY A 587 30.53 18.11 -6.47
N GLN A 588 29.52 17.42 -5.93
CA GLN A 588 28.52 18.03 -5.05
C GLN A 588 28.98 17.95 -3.60
N ASN A 589 29.24 19.09 -2.97
CA ASN A 589 29.56 19.11 -1.54
C ASN A 589 28.44 18.43 -0.73
N ARG A 590 28.82 17.55 0.21
CA ARG A 590 27.87 16.79 1.05
C ARG A 590 27.98 17.23 2.50
N GLU A 591 26.84 17.44 3.16
CA GLU A 591 26.82 17.58 4.62
C GLU A 591 26.96 16.20 5.29
N VAL A 592 27.90 16.10 6.23
CA VAL A 592 28.23 14.88 6.98
C VAL A 592 28.25 15.15 8.48
N ALA A 593 28.02 14.11 9.27
CA ALA A 593 28.23 14.12 10.71
C ALA A 593 29.58 13.45 11.01
N LEU A 594 30.42 14.11 11.80
CA LEU A 594 31.71 13.61 12.28
C LEU A 594 31.52 13.18 13.73
N LYS A 595 31.49 11.88 14.01
CA LYS A 595 31.42 11.33 15.36
C LYS A 595 32.84 11.02 15.85
N CYS A 596 33.28 11.77 16.86
CA CYS A 596 34.58 11.60 17.51
C CYS A 596 34.37 10.90 18.85
N LEU A 597 34.85 9.66 18.99
CA LEU A 597 34.86 8.98 20.28
C LEU A 597 35.97 9.57 21.16
N TYR A 598 35.74 9.63 22.48
CA TYR A 598 36.76 10.08 23.42
C TYR A 598 37.94 9.11 23.48
N ASN A 599 39.17 9.64 23.54
CA ASN A 599 40.42 8.87 23.69
C ASN A 599 40.62 7.79 22.61
N SER A 600 40.21 8.08 21.37
CA SER A 600 40.27 7.11 20.26
C SER A 600 41.62 7.13 19.53
N GLU A 601 42.63 7.83 20.07
CA GLU A 601 44.02 7.81 19.62
C GLU A 601 44.54 6.37 19.37
N ASN A 602 44.08 5.41 20.19
CA ASN A 602 44.32 3.98 20.00
C ASN A 602 43.08 3.29 19.43
N ILE A 603 43.25 2.56 18.33
CA ILE A 603 42.17 1.76 17.72
C ILE A 603 41.79 0.63 18.66
N THR A 604 40.59 0.72 19.25
CA THR A 604 39.97 -0.33 20.04
C THR A 604 39.12 -1.26 19.18
N ASP A 605 38.92 -2.50 19.62
CA ASP A 605 38.00 -3.41 18.95
C ASP A 605 36.55 -2.90 19.02
N GLU A 606 36.19 -2.17 20.08
CA GLU A 606 34.90 -1.49 20.23
C GLU A 606 34.64 -0.50 19.10
N PHE A 607 35.62 0.35 18.76
CA PHE A 607 35.51 1.30 17.63
C PHE A 607 35.29 0.59 16.29
N LEU A 608 36.07 -0.48 16.04
CA LEU A 608 35.95 -1.27 14.81
C LEU A 608 34.60 -1.99 14.73
N ASN A 609 34.11 -2.53 15.85
CA ASN A 609 32.83 -3.23 15.94
C ASN A 609 31.66 -2.28 15.68
N GLU A 610 31.69 -1.06 16.21
CA GLU A 610 30.67 -0.05 15.95
C GLU A 610 30.60 0.29 14.45
N ILE A 611 31.74 0.47 13.78
CA ILE A 611 31.77 0.73 12.33
C ILE A 611 31.16 -0.42 11.54
N LYS A 612 31.50 -1.66 11.91
CA LYS A 612 30.94 -2.87 11.28
C LYS A 612 29.44 -2.98 11.50
N ALA A 613 28.91 -2.52 12.63
CA ALA A 613 27.47 -2.51 12.87
C ALA A 613 26.73 -1.55 11.93
N TYR A 614 27.30 -0.39 11.56
CA TYR A 614 26.72 0.48 10.53
C TYR A 614 26.73 -0.12 9.13
N SER A 615 27.59 -1.12 8.85
CA SER A 615 27.72 -1.74 7.53
C SER A 615 26.55 -2.65 7.16
N MET A 616 25.61 -2.91 8.07
CA MET A 616 24.47 -3.80 7.88
C MET A 616 23.34 -3.17 7.04
N ASN A 617 23.53 -1.95 6.53
CA ASN A 617 22.51 -1.11 5.88
C ASN A 617 22.22 -1.49 4.41
N ILE A 618 21.57 -2.64 4.19
CA ILE A 618 21.10 -3.12 2.88
C ILE A 618 19.77 -2.44 2.50
N PHE A 619 18.87 -2.09 3.43
CA PHE A 619 17.56 -1.51 3.10
C PHE A 619 17.46 0.01 3.24
N GLY A 620 18.50 0.67 3.75
CA GLY A 620 18.56 2.13 3.84
C GLY A 620 17.86 2.73 5.07
N ASN A 621 17.60 1.93 6.11
CA ASN A 621 16.98 2.36 7.37
C ASN A 621 17.97 2.40 8.55
N ILE A 622 19.24 2.08 8.33
CA ILE A 622 20.35 2.36 9.26
C ILE A 622 21.05 3.63 8.77
N LEU A 623 21.62 4.43 9.68
CA LEU A 623 22.30 5.66 9.30
C LEU A 623 23.50 5.34 8.38
N PRO A 624 23.60 5.97 7.19
CA PRO A 624 24.73 5.75 6.29
C PRO A 624 26.07 6.07 6.95
N ILE A 625 27.05 5.18 6.79
CA ILE A 625 28.45 5.44 7.10
C ILE A 625 29.23 5.56 5.79
N TYR A 626 29.98 6.64 5.65
CA TYR A 626 30.75 6.96 4.45
C TYR A 626 32.21 6.54 4.56
N GLY A 627 32.76 6.54 5.78
CA GLY A 627 34.17 6.26 5.95
C GLY A 627 34.71 6.63 7.32
N ILE A 628 36.04 6.69 7.37
CA ILE A 628 36.83 7.04 8.55
C ILE A 628 37.74 8.20 8.18
N SER A 629 37.95 9.09 9.14
CA SER A 629 38.99 10.12 9.10
C SER A 629 39.78 10.11 10.40
N GLN A 630 40.78 10.97 10.51
CA GLN A 630 41.52 11.19 11.74
C GLN A 630 41.79 12.67 11.90
N ASN A 631 41.55 13.19 13.10
CA ASN A 631 41.91 14.56 13.42
C ASN A 631 43.45 14.71 13.38
N PRO A 632 44.02 15.62 12.57
CA PRO A 632 45.47 15.76 12.49
C PRO A 632 46.09 16.28 13.79
N ASP A 633 45.35 17.01 14.61
CA ASP A 633 45.82 17.63 15.85
C ASP A 633 45.69 16.66 17.03
N THR A 634 44.50 16.11 17.26
CA THR A 634 44.25 15.22 18.41
C THR A 634 44.61 13.77 18.16
N LYS A 635 44.82 13.37 16.89
CA LYS A 635 45.02 11.98 16.45
C LYS A 635 43.83 11.04 16.71
N ASP A 636 42.71 11.54 17.21
CA ASP A 636 41.49 10.77 17.37
C ASP A 636 40.93 10.34 16.01
N TYR A 637 40.50 9.09 15.93
CA TYR A 637 39.75 8.60 14.77
C TYR A 637 38.30 9.10 14.79
N ILE A 638 37.79 9.38 13.60
CA ILE A 638 36.49 10.01 13.37
C ILE A 638 35.66 9.11 12.45
N MET A 639 34.43 8.80 12.85
CA MET A 639 33.46 8.16 11.97
C MET A 639 32.74 9.23 11.14
N VAL A 640 32.68 9.03 9.83
CA VAL A 640 32.03 9.96 8.90
C VAL A 640 30.66 9.39 8.50
N LEU A 641 29.60 9.98 9.04
CA LEU A 641 28.21 9.51 8.95
C LEU A 641 27.34 10.47 8.11
N GLY A 642 26.19 9.98 7.66
CA GLY A 642 25.14 10.80 7.05
C GLY A 642 24.63 11.88 8.02
N TYR A 643 24.65 13.15 7.62
CA TYR A 643 24.04 14.21 8.43
C TYR A 643 22.52 14.20 8.32
N ALA A 644 21.85 13.93 9.44
CA ALA A 644 20.40 13.88 9.53
C ALA A 644 19.81 15.26 9.89
N LYS A 645 19.51 16.08 8.87
CA LYS A 645 19.00 17.46 9.04
C LYS A 645 17.68 17.55 9.82
N GLY A 646 16.91 16.48 9.85
CA GLY A 646 15.65 16.40 10.59
C GLY A 646 15.84 16.18 12.10
N GLY A 647 17.07 15.93 12.56
CA GLY A 647 17.38 15.66 13.97
C GLY A 647 16.87 14.30 14.45
N ASN A 648 16.92 14.09 15.76
CA ASN A 648 16.34 12.90 16.40
C ASN A 648 14.80 12.96 16.43
N PHE A 649 14.16 11.85 16.75
CA PHE A 649 12.70 11.72 16.66
C PHE A 649 11.97 12.72 17.57
N ASN A 650 12.51 12.98 18.76
CA ASN A 650 11.95 13.96 19.69
C ASN A 650 11.97 15.37 19.09
N TYR A 651 13.11 15.78 18.56
CA TYR A 651 13.25 17.06 17.87
C TYR A 651 12.35 17.15 16.64
N TRP A 652 12.26 16.06 15.86
CA TRP A 652 11.45 16.03 14.66
C TRP A 652 9.97 16.21 14.95
N VAL A 653 9.42 15.49 15.93
CA VAL A 653 8.00 15.62 16.33
C VAL A 653 7.71 17.06 16.75
N ASN A 654 8.48 17.60 17.70
CA ASN A 654 8.29 18.95 18.23
C ASN A 654 8.30 20.04 17.13
N ASN A 655 9.08 19.85 16.06
CA ASN A 655 9.18 20.81 14.96
C ASN A 655 8.25 20.52 13.77
N ASN A 656 7.57 19.37 13.76
CA ASN A 656 6.73 18.93 12.64
C ASN A 656 5.37 18.38 13.11
N ASN A 657 4.85 18.87 14.24
CA ASN A 657 3.59 18.42 14.85
C ASN A 657 2.40 18.38 13.86
N ASN A 658 2.31 19.32 12.93
CA ASN A 658 1.25 19.33 11.91
C ASN A 658 1.30 18.13 10.95
N ASN A 659 2.47 17.53 10.77
CA ASN A 659 2.70 16.35 9.93
C ASN A 659 2.65 15.04 10.71
N PHE A 660 2.42 15.05 12.02
CA PHE A 660 2.41 13.86 12.87
C PHE A 660 1.01 13.21 12.99
N ASN A 661 0.37 12.98 11.84
CA ASN A 661 -0.91 12.27 11.72
C ASN A 661 -0.72 10.74 11.69
N TRP A 662 -1.80 9.96 11.83
CA TRP A 662 -1.71 8.50 11.90
C TRP A 662 -1.08 7.84 10.67
N LEU A 663 -1.26 8.40 9.47
CA LEU A 663 -0.65 7.84 8.25
C LEU A 663 0.88 7.94 8.34
N ASN A 664 1.36 9.13 8.71
CA ASN A 664 2.76 9.42 8.87
C ASN A 664 3.38 8.67 10.05
N LYS A 665 2.67 8.54 11.17
CA LYS A 665 3.04 7.69 12.31
C LYS A 665 3.28 6.24 11.87
N MET A 666 2.38 5.67 11.07
CA MET A 666 2.56 4.30 10.53
C MET A 666 3.73 4.21 9.56
N LYS A 667 3.93 5.22 8.71
CA LYS A 667 5.09 5.27 7.80
C LYS A 667 6.41 5.28 8.57
N ILE A 668 6.49 6.08 9.65
CA ILE A 668 7.67 6.16 10.51
C ILE A 668 7.94 4.80 11.16
N LEU A 669 6.95 4.18 11.79
CA LEU A 669 7.11 2.86 12.42
C LEU A 669 7.49 1.78 11.41
N CYS A 670 6.92 1.79 10.20
CA CYS A 670 7.33 0.90 9.11
C CYS A 670 8.81 1.05 8.75
N ASN A 671 9.36 2.27 8.78
CA ASN A 671 10.79 2.50 8.50
C ASN A 671 11.67 2.04 9.68
N ILE A 672 11.25 2.33 10.90
CA ILE A 672 11.97 1.96 12.12
C ILE A 672 12.06 0.43 12.24
N ILE A 673 10.94 -0.29 12.11
CA ILE A 673 10.92 -1.76 12.24
C ILE A 673 11.71 -2.45 11.13
N LYS A 674 11.77 -1.87 9.92
CA LYS A 674 12.59 -2.39 8.83
C LYS A 674 14.07 -2.37 9.16
N GLY A 675 14.55 -1.25 9.71
CA GLY A 675 15.94 -1.15 10.18
C GLY A 675 16.21 -2.13 11.32
N LEU A 676 15.28 -2.25 12.29
CA LEU A 676 15.48 -3.15 13.43
C LEU A 676 15.49 -4.63 12.99
N LYS A 677 14.60 -5.00 12.07
CA LYS A 677 14.58 -6.34 11.45
C LYS A 677 15.90 -6.66 10.78
N GLU A 678 16.50 -5.70 10.09
CA GLU A 678 17.79 -5.87 9.42
C GLU A 678 18.93 -6.11 10.42
N ILE A 679 18.95 -5.38 11.54
CA ILE A 679 19.87 -5.65 12.67
C ILE A 679 19.66 -7.07 13.20
N HIS A 680 18.42 -7.46 13.46
CA HIS A 680 18.08 -8.80 13.99
C HIS A 680 18.42 -9.95 13.03
N GLN A 681 18.23 -9.75 11.73
CA GLN A 681 18.60 -10.75 10.70
C GLN A 681 20.10 -11.03 10.66
N ASN A 682 20.93 -10.07 11.07
CA ASN A 682 22.37 -10.23 11.23
C ASN A 682 22.77 -10.83 12.59
N GLN A 683 21.81 -11.35 13.38
CA GLN A 683 22.01 -11.90 14.72
C GLN A 683 22.56 -10.88 15.74
N MET A 684 22.26 -9.60 15.51
CA MET A 684 22.66 -8.49 16.36
C MET A 684 21.48 -8.00 17.21
N VAL A 685 21.81 -7.28 18.28
CA VAL A 685 20.90 -6.60 19.20
C VAL A 685 21.40 -5.16 19.32
N HIS A 686 20.51 -4.18 19.20
CA HIS A 686 20.87 -2.76 19.27
C HIS A 686 21.21 -2.32 20.71
N ARG A 687 20.49 -2.87 21.71
CA ARG A 687 20.68 -2.67 23.17
C ARG A 687 20.37 -1.29 23.73
N ASP A 688 20.43 -0.24 22.91
CA ASP A 688 20.08 1.13 23.29
C ASP A 688 19.03 1.75 22.35
N PHE A 689 17.95 1.02 22.12
CA PHE A 689 16.97 1.37 21.10
C PHE A 689 15.89 2.31 21.63
N HIS A 690 15.97 3.61 21.31
CA HIS A 690 15.01 4.60 21.80
C HIS A 690 14.82 5.76 20.82
N THR A 691 13.86 6.64 21.10
CA THR A 691 13.50 7.79 20.25
C THR A 691 14.67 8.74 19.97
N GLY A 692 15.59 8.93 20.93
CA GLY A 692 16.84 9.67 20.74
C GLY A 692 17.81 9.12 19.69
N ASN A 693 17.78 7.80 19.43
CA ASN A 693 18.66 7.11 18.47
C ASN A 693 17.97 6.88 17.12
N ILE A 694 16.76 7.41 16.93
CA ILE A 694 16.07 7.44 15.64
C ILE A 694 16.22 8.83 15.03
N LEU A 695 16.86 8.92 13.86
CA LEU A 695 17.15 10.17 13.17
C LEU A 695 16.33 10.33 11.89
N PHE A 696 16.05 11.58 11.52
CA PHE A 696 15.32 11.93 10.30
C PHE A 696 16.23 12.65 9.31
N GLN A 697 16.26 12.20 8.06
CA GLN A 697 17.09 12.83 7.03
C GLN A 697 16.73 14.31 6.83
N SER A 698 15.45 14.65 6.93
CA SER A 698 14.93 16.01 6.78
C SER A 698 13.57 16.17 7.46
N LYS A 699 12.93 17.33 7.29
CA LYS A 699 11.52 17.54 7.69
C LYS A 699 10.52 16.66 6.94
N THR A 700 10.91 16.11 5.78
CA THR A 700 10.07 15.16 5.02
C THR A 700 10.31 13.73 5.48
N LEU A 701 9.24 12.91 5.47
CA LEU A 701 9.24 11.52 5.93
C LEU A 701 9.76 10.54 4.88
N ASN A 702 10.76 10.94 4.11
CA ASN A 702 11.32 10.10 3.05
C ASN A 702 12.23 9.02 3.64
N TYR A 703 13.07 9.38 4.62
CA TYR A 703 14.02 8.47 5.25
C TYR A 703 14.12 8.71 6.76
N THR A 704 14.02 7.61 7.50
CA THR A 704 14.22 7.52 8.95
C THR A 704 15.32 6.48 9.18
N TYR A 705 16.27 6.81 10.04
CA TYR A 705 17.46 6.02 10.29
C TYR A 705 17.56 5.61 11.75
N ILE A 706 17.93 4.37 11.99
CA ILE A 706 18.47 3.92 13.27
C ILE A 706 19.94 4.36 13.33
N SER A 707 20.33 4.96 14.44
CA SER A 707 21.67 5.51 14.67
C SER A 707 22.23 5.02 16.02
N ASP A 708 23.44 5.49 16.36
CA ASP A 708 24.21 5.08 17.54
C ASP A 708 24.39 3.57 17.73
N MET A 709 25.28 2.99 16.93
CA MET A 709 25.56 1.55 16.94
C MET A 709 26.64 1.14 17.96
N GLY A 710 27.06 2.03 18.86
CA GLY A 710 28.17 1.78 19.79
C GLY A 710 27.95 0.63 20.76
N LEU A 711 26.69 0.38 21.16
CA LEU A 711 26.31 -0.75 22.01
C LEU A 711 25.76 -1.95 21.23
N CYS A 712 25.68 -1.83 19.90
CA CYS A 712 25.13 -2.87 19.04
C CYS A 712 26.09 -4.06 19.00
N GLY A 713 25.61 -5.24 19.37
CA GLY A 713 26.43 -6.44 19.56
C GLY A 713 25.65 -7.73 19.32
N ARG A 714 26.36 -8.85 19.21
CA ARG A 714 25.72 -10.17 19.14
C ARG A 714 25.02 -10.51 20.45
N ALA A 715 23.94 -11.27 20.42
CA ALA A 715 23.22 -11.66 21.63
C ALA A 715 24.03 -12.60 22.55
N ASP A 716 24.98 -13.35 21.98
CA ASP A 716 25.81 -14.36 22.65
C ASP A 716 27.16 -13.84 23.18
N ASP A 717 27.40 -12.53 23.09
CA ASP A 717 28.67 -11.93 23.47
C ASP A 717 28.84 -11.81 25.01
N VAL A 718 29.72 -12.66 25.55
CA VAL A 718 29.96 -12.88 26.99
C VAL A 718 30.53 -11.64 27.70
N ASN A 719 31.22 -10.77 26.95
CA ASN A 719 31.93 -9.61 27.50
C ASN A 719 31.01 -8.47 27.96
N ASN A 720 29.69 -8.57 27.73
CA ASN A 720 28.71 -7.51 27.96
C ASN A 720 27.71 -7.78 29.11
N HIS A 721 27.97 -8.77 29.97
CA HIS A 721 26.99 -9.21 30.97
C HIS A 721 26.98 -8.41 32.29
N ASN A 722 27.96 -7.54 32.55
CA ASN A 722 28.08 -6.89 33.86
C ASN A 722 27.48 -5.47 33.92
N ASN A 723 27.36 -4.75 32.80
CA ASN A 723 26.90 -3.35 32.79
C ASN A 723 25.63 -3.19 31.95
N ILE A 724 24.56 -2.72 32.59
CA ILE A 724 23.29 -2.39 31.95
C ILE A 724 23.34 -0.92 31.54
N TYR A 725 23.33 -0.67 30.23
CA TYR A 725 23.32 0.68 29.66
C TYR A 725 22.00 0.95 28.94
N GLY A 726 21.52 2.19 29.04
CA GLY A 726 20.45 2.67 28.18
C GLY A 726 19.57 3.71 28.85
N VAL A 727 18.40 3.92 28.25
CA VAL A 727 17.36 4.81 28.80
C VAL A 727 16.33 3.98 29.55
N MET A 728 16.32 4.05 30.89
CA MET A 728 15.57 3.15 31.79
C MET A 728 14.13 2.79 31.31
N PRO A 729 13.24 3.75 30.94
CA PRO A 729 11.93 3.43 30.38
C PRO A 729 11.90 2.49 29.17
N TYR A 730 12.95 2.49 28.35
CA TYR A 730 13.07 1.67 27.15
C TYR A 730 13.77 0.33 27.43
N VAL A 731 14.41 0.14 28.59
CA VAL A 731 15.12 -1.10 28.92
C VAL A 731 14.12 -2.16 29.40
N ALA A 732 14.20 -3.34 28.78
CA ALA A 732 13.28 -4.45 29.05
C ALA A 732 13.40 -4.99 30.49
N PRO A 733 12.30 -5.49 31.09
CA PRO A 733 12.27 -5.90 32.49
C PRO A 733 13.24 -7.04 32.81
N GLU A 734 13.47 -7.97 31.88
CA GLU A 734 14.45 -9.05 32.05
C GLU A 734 15.89 -8.53 32.11
N VAL A 735 16.19 -7.48 31.36
CA VAL A 735 17.52 -6.84 31.35
C VAL A 735 17.75 -6.05 32.62
N LEU A 736 16.74 -5.31 33.09
CA LEU A 736 16.80 -4.64 34.40
C LEU A 736 16.98 -5.64 35.56
N LYS A 737 16.58 -6.91 35.38
CA LYS A 737 16.83 -8.03 36.30
C LYS A 737 18.21 -8.68 36.10
N GLY A 738 19.11 -8.06 35.34
CA GLY A 738 20.47 -8.55 35.12
C GLY A 738 20.60 -9.66 34.08
N LYS A 739 19.53 -10.02 33.35
CA LYS A 739 19.67 -10.95 32.23
C LYS A 739 20.33 -10.26 31.02
N PRO A 740 21.03 -11.01 30.15
CA PRO A 740 21.63 -10.44 28.94
C PRO A 740 20.61 -9.81 28.00
N TYR A 741 21.07 -8.83 27.22
CA TYR A 741 20.27 -8.27 26.12
C TYR A 741 19.98 -9.33 25.05
N THR A 742 18.72 -9.38 24.61
CA THR A 742 18.27 -10.24 23.52
C THR A 742 17.55 -9.41 22.45
N GLN A 743 17.30 -9.99 21.28
CA GLN A 743 16.47 -9.33 20.25
C GLN A 743 15.07 -8.98 20.78
N ALA A 744 14.51 -9.79 21.68
CA ALA A 744 13.24 -9.52 22.33
C ALA A 744 13.29 -8.27 23.24
N ALA A 745 14.46 -7.90 23.78
CA ALA A 745 14.64 -6.67 24.54
C ALA A 745 14.56 -5.42 23.63
N ASP A 746 15.10 -5.49 22.41
CA ASP A 746 14.89 -4.42 21.42
C ASP A 746 13.41 -4.31 21.02
N ILE A 747 12.67 -5.43 20.94
CA ILE A 747 11.22 -5.41 20.66
C ILE A 747 10.44 -4.72 21.78
N TYR A 748 10.80 -4.95 23.05
CA TYR A 748 10.24 -4.19 24.17
C TYR A 748 10.48 -2.68 23.99
N SER A 749 11.72 -2.33 23.63
CA SER A 749 12.11 -0.95 23.37
C SER A 749 11.30 -0.34 22.21
N PHE A 750 11.05 -1.11 21.15
CA PHE A 750 10.16 -0.72 20.05
C PHE A 750 8.71 -0.50 20.52
N GLY A 751 8.21 -1.32 21.46
CA GLY A 751 6.90 -1.10 22.11
C GLY A 751 6.82 0.25 22.83
N MET A 752 7.90 0.69 23.48
CA MET A 752 7.97 2.03 24.09
C MET A 752 8.07 3.15 23.05
N ILE A 753 8.70 2.90 21.90
CA ILE A 753 8.66 3.82 20.75
C ILE A 753 7.24 3.90 20.18
N MET A 754 6.50 2.78 20.10
CA MET A 754 5.09 2.78 19.71
C MET A 754 4.23 3.62 20.67
N TYR A 755 4.45 3.53 21.98
CA TYR A 755 3.79 4.42 22.94
C TYR A 755 4.06 5.89 22.65
N PHE A 756 5.34 6.25 22.43
CA PHE A 756 5.72 7.61 22.04
C PHE A 756 5.08 8.05 20.72
N VAL A 757 5.00 7.17 19.72
CA VAL A 757 4.37 7.50 18.43
C VAL A 757 2.88 7.75 18.58
N ALA A 758 2.18 6.98 19.41
CA ALA A 758 0.77 7.19 19.68
C ALA A 758 0.52 8.53 20.37
N THR A 759 1.27 8.82 21.43
CA THR A 759 0.96 9.92 22.36
C THR A 759 1.76 11.21 22.13
N GLY A 760 2.90 11.14 21.44
CA GLY A 760 3.91 12.20 21.41
C GLY A 760 4.66 12.39 22.74
N LYS A 761 4.38 11.56 23.76
CA LYS A 761 4.92 11.70 25.12
C LYS A 761 6.00 10.66 25.39
N GLN A 762 7.03 11.07 26.12
CA GLN A 762 8.03 10.13 26.60
C GLN A 762 7.42 9.15 27.64
N PRO A 763 7.79 7.85 27.60
CA PRO A 763 7.30 6.87 28.56
C PRO A 763 7.76 7.23 29.98
N PHE A 764 6.83 7.19 30.94
CA PHE A 764 7.06 7.55 32.35
C PHE A 764 7.56 8.98 32.60
N ALA A 765 7.18 9.94 31.75
CA ALA A 765 7.60 11.35 31.84
C ALA A 765 7.31 12.03 33.19
N ASN A 766 6.30 11.55 33.92
CA ASN A 766 5.90 12.07 35.23
C ASN A 766 6.60 11.41 36.42
N SER A 767 7.50 10.46 36.19
CA SER A 767 8.18 9.69 37.25
C SER A 767 9.67 10.00 37.32
N LYS A 768 10.24 9.82 38.51
CA LYS A 768 11.70 9.77 38.69
C LYS A 768 12.25 8.53 38.00
N HIS A 769 13.38 8.65 37.30
CA HIS A 769 14.08 7.50 36.75
C HIS A 769 15.08 6.98 37.78
N ASP A 770 14.55 6.40 38.85
CA ASP A 770 15.27 5.84 40.00
C ASP A 770 14.96 4.35 40.19
N HIS A 771 15.37 3.76 41.31
CA HIS A 771 15.14 2.34 41.60
C HIS A 771 13.65 1.97 41.62
N TYR A 772 12.77 2.88 42.05
CA TYR A 772 11.33 2.60 42.19
C TYR A 772 10.69 2.40 40.83
N LEU A 773 11.10 3.20 39.83
CA LEU A 773 10.64 3.02 38.46
C LEU A 773 11.15 1.69 37.88
N ALA A 774 12.43 1.36 38.09
CA ALA A 774 12.99 0.08 37.64
C ALA A 774 12.19 -1.11 38.24
N LEU A 775 11.91 -1.08 39.54
CA LEU A 775 11.10 -2.09 40.22
C LEU A 775 9.67 -2.15 39.67
N ASN A 776 9.04 -1.00 39.41
CA ASN A 776 7.70 -0.93 38.83
C ASN A 776 7.66 -1.61 37.44
N ILE A 777 8.63 -1.30 36.57
CA ILE A 777 8.75 -1.92 35.24
C ILE A 777 8.92 -3.44 35.36
N CYS A 778 9.78 -3.90 36.26
CA CYS A 778 10.04 -5.30 36.56
C CYS A 778 8.81 -6.07 37.09
N LYS A 779 7.88 -5.37 37.76
CA LYS A 779 6.59 -5.88 38.25
C LYS A 779 5.46 -5.80 37.23
N GLY A 780 5.74 -5.32 36.02
CA GLY A 780 4.74 -5.23 34.94
C GLY A 780 4.14 -3.84 34.74
N GLY A 781 4.62 -2.81 35.43
CA GLY A 781 4.22 -1.42 35.19
C GLY A 781 4.51 -1.00 33.75
N ARG A 782 3.50 -0.43 33.08
CA ARG A 782 3.58 0.09 31.70
C ARG A 782 2.83 1.43 31.63
N PRO A 783 3.20 2.33 30.70
CA PRO A 783 2.42 3.53 30.49
C PRO A 783 1.04 3.19 29.91
N GLU A 784 -0.01 3.86 30.40
CA GLU A 784 -1.38 3.63 29.94
C GLU A 784 -1.63 4.27 28.56
N LEU A 785 -2.31 3.53 27.68
CA LEU A 785 -2.78 3.99 26.38
C LEU A 785 -4.16 3.41 26.14
N ASN A 786 -5.16 4.28 25.95
CA ASN A 786 -6.56 3.91 25.86
C ASN A 786 -7.16 4.33 24.51
N GLU A 787 -8.25 3.68 24.10
CA GLU A 787 -9.09 4.19 23.02
C GLU A 787 -9.80 5.48 23.48
N PRO A 788 -9.84 6.56 22.68
CA PRO A 788 -9.55 6.62 21.24
C PRO A 788 -8.16 7.22 20.91
N GLU A 789 -7.22 7.27 21.85
CA GLU A 789 -5.90 7.88 21.61
C GLU A 789 -5.11 7.15 20.52
N ALA A 790 -5.28 5.83 20.44
CA ALA A 790 -4.75 4.97 19.40
C ALA A 790 -5.75 3.88 18.99
N PRO A 791 -5.61 3.31 17.78
CA PRO A 791 -6.44 2.19 17.31
C PRO A 791 -6.29 0.97 18.22
N GLU A 792 -7.37 0.23 18.46
CA GLU A 792 -7.34 -1.01 19.25
C GLU A 792 -6.28 -2.01 18.73
N CYS A 793 -6.27 -2.27 17.42
CA CYS A 793 -5.28 -3.16 16.79
C CYS A 793 -3.84 -2.69 16.99
N TYR A 794 -3.61 -1.38 17.10
CA TYR A 794 -2.31 -0.80 17.40
C TYR A 794 -1.93 -1.00 18.87
N ILE A 795 -2.87 -0.76 19.79
CA ILE A 795 -2.69 -0.97 21.23
C ILE A 795 -2.35 -2.44 21.51
N ASP A 796 -3.04 -3.38 20.87
CA ASP A 796 -2.80 -4.82 21.01
C ASP A 796 -1.40 -5.21 20.54
N LEU A 797 -0.96 -4.70 19.39
CA LEU A 797 0.39 -4.93 18.89
C LEU A 797 1.43 -4.35 19.85
N MET A 798 1.21 -3.14 20.37
CA MET A 798 2.09 -2.52 21.35
C MET A 798 2.18 -3.35 22.62
N LYS A 799 1.05 -3.83 23.15
CA LYS A 799 1.01 -4.69 24.36
C LYS A 799 1.78 -5.99 24.16
N LYS A 800 1.67 -6.63 22.99
CA LYS A 800 2.48 -7.81 22.63
C LYS A 800 3.98 -7.52 22.62
N CYS A 801 4.39 -6.33 22.18
CA CYS A 801 5.79 -5.92 22.24
C CYS A 801 6.26 -5.68 23.68
N LEU A 802 5.36 -5.22 24.57
CA LEU A 802 5.64 -4.86 25.96
C LEU A 802 5.45 -6.00 26.98
N ASP A 803 5.21 -7.23 26.52
CA ASP A 803 5.02 -8.41 27.38
C ASP A 803 6.23 -8.58 28.32
N SER A 804 5.97 -8.91 29.58
CA SER A 804 7.01 -9.14 30.58
C SER A 804 7.82 -10.40 30.30
N ASN A 805 7.24 -11.40 29.66
CA ASN A 805 7.95 -12.58 29.17
C ASN A 805 8.52 -12.30 27.77
N PRO A 806 9.86 -12.30 27.58
CA PRO A 806 10.46 -12.05 26.27
C PRO A 806 10.01 -13.06 25.19
N ASP A 807 9.69 -14.31 25.55
CA ASP A 807 9.29 -15.35 24.60
C ASP A 807 7.91 -15.11 23.97
N ASN A 808 7.06 -14.31 24.62
CA ASN A 808 5.74 -13.94 24.11
C ASN A 808 5.81 -12.78 23.10
N ARG A 809 6.96 -12.11 22.98
CA ARG A 809 7.10 -10.94 22.10
C ARG A 809 7.28 -11.40 20.65
N LEU A 810 6.60 -10.71 19.73
CA LEU A 810 6.69 -10.98 18.29
C LEU A 810 8.09 -10.66 17.74
N LYS A 811 8.47 -11.32 16.65
CA LYS A 811 9.70 -11.02 15.92
C LYS A 811 9.52 -9.76 15.06
N ALA A 812 10.61 -9.05 14.79
CA ALA A 812 10.58 -7.81 14.00
C ALA A 812 9.95 -7.99 12.60
N ALA A 813 10.12 -9.16 11.97
CA ALA A 813 9.52 -9.48 10.68
C ALA A 813 7.98 -9.56 10.75
N GLU A 814 7.43 -10.19 11.78
CA GLU A 814 5.97 -10.31 11.99
C GLU A 814 5.35 -8.94 12.27
N ILE A 815 6.04 -8.11 13.06
CA ILE A 815 5.63 -6.73 13.34
C ILE A 815 5.63 -5.89 12.04
N GLU A 816 6.64 -6.03 11.18
CA GLU A 816 6.67 -5.33 9.90
C GLU A 816 5.47 -5.67 9.01
N GLU A 817 5.08 -6.95 8.96
CA GLU A 817 3.91 -7.39 8.18
C GLU A 817 2.61 -6.77 8.72
N LEU A 818 2.42 -6.76 10.05
CA LEU A 818 1.26 -6.14 10.68
C LEU A 818 1.23 -4.62 10.46
N LEU A 819 2.36 -3.92 10.60
CA LEU A 819 2.42 -2.48 10.35
C LEU A 819 2.19 -2.12 8.88
N LYS A 820 2.68 -2.94 7.94
CA LYS A 820 2.33 -2.80 6.51
C LYS A 820 0.84 -2.98 6.29
N LEU A 821 0.24 -4.00 6.90
CA LEU A 821 -1.20 -4.22 6.83
C LEU A 821 -1.95 -2.99 7.32
N TYR A 822 -1.61 -2.44 8.48
CA TYR A 822 -2.24 -1.23 9.03
C TYR A 822 -2.07 -0.02 8.12
N TYR A 823 -0.84 0.25 7.67
CA TYR A 823 -0.52 1.36 6.78
C TYR A 823 -1.29 1.28 5.45
N TYR A 824 -1.32 0.12 4.79
CA TYR A 824 -2.02 -0.04 3.52
C TYR A 824 -3.54 -0.04 3.66
N SER A 825 -4.07 -0.53 4.79
CA SER A 825 -5.49 -0.43 5.11
C SER A 825 -5.92 1.03 5.26
N TYR A 826 -5.09 1.86 5.92
CA TYR A 826 -5.41 3.26 6.18
C TYR A 826 -5.08 4.22 5.00
N LYS A 827 -3.98 4.00 4.28
CA LYS A 827 -3.50 4.87 3.19
C LYS A 827 -4.46 4.96 1.99
N TYR A 828 -5.31 3.95 1.81
CA TYR A 828 -6.04 3.73 0.56
C TYR A 828 -6.86 4.94 0.08
N ASP A 829 -7.31 5.81 0.99
CA ASP A 829 -8.08 7.02 0.66
C ASP A 829 -7.22 8.27 0.34
N GLU A 830 -6.06 8.50 0.98
CA GLU A 830 -5.33 9.79 0.86
C GLU A 830 -4.55 9.98 -0.45
N VAL A 831 -4.06 8.90 -1.07
CA VAL A 831 -3.22 8.97 -2.30
C VAL A 831 -4.02 8.70 -3.58
N TYR A 832 -5.32 8.44 -3.45
CA TYR A 832 -6.19 8.09 -4.57
C TYR A 832 -6.35 9.26 -5.57
N ASP A 833 -6.28 10.51 -5.11
CA ASP A 833 -6.49 11.71 -5.95
C ASP A 833 -5.26 12.16 -6.76
N GLU A 834 -4.03 11.87 -6.31
CA GLU A 834 -2.82 12.47 -6.90
C GLU A 834 -2.11 11.57 -7.92
N PHE A 835 -2.03 10.26 -7.65
CA PHE A 835 -1.26 9.31 -8.48
C PHE A 835 -2.01 8.85 -9.74
N TYR A 836 -3.35 8.86 -9.72
CA TYR A 836 -4.19 8.39 -10.83
C TYR A 836 -4.20 9.30 -12.06
N LYS A 837 -3.56 10.46 -11.99
CA LYS A 837 -3.31 11.31 -13.17
C LYS A 837 -2.10 10.87 -14.01
N LYS A 838 -1.22 9.96 -13.54
CA LYS A 838 0.12 9.80 -14.16
C LYS A 838 0.70 8.41 -14.43
N SER A 839 0.13 7.26 -14.04
CA SER A 839 0.72 5.98 -14.50
C SER A 839 -0.21 4.74 -14.52
N PRO A 840 -0.16 3.87 -15.57
CA PRO A 840 -0.96 2.65 -15.69
C PRO A 840 -0.35 1.38 -15.04
N ALA A 841 0.90 1.42 -14.59
CA ALA A 841 1.67 0.20 -14.25
C ALA A 841 1.41 -0.38 -12.84
N GLY A 842 0.76 0.36 -11.93
CA GLY A 842 0.41 -0.15 -10.60
C GLY A 842 -0.83 -1.07 -10.56
N SER A 843 -1.24 -1.63 -11.68
CA SER A 843 -2.58 -2.19 -11.92
C SER A 843 -2.77 -3.65 -11.47
N SER A 844 -1.72 -4.47 -11.41
CA SER A 844 -1.87 -5.91 -11.06
C SER A 844 -2.12 -6.14 -9.57
N PHE A 845 -1.36 -5.51 -8.68
CA PHE A 845 -1.59 -5.59 -7.22
C PHE A 845 -2.91 -4.90 -6.81
N LYS A 846 -3.34 -3.91 -7.60
CA LYS A 846 -4.59 -3.15 -7.44
C LYS A 846 -5.86 -3.94 -7.74
N ILE A 847 -5.80 -5.02 -8.53
CA ILE A 847 -6.98 -5.80 -8.93
C ILE A 847 -7.25 -6.92 -7.93
N CYS A 848 -6.21 -7.63 -7.44
CA CYS A 848 -6.38 -8.65 -6.40
C CYS A 848 -6.95 -8.07 -5.09
N MET A 849 -6.38 -6.99 -4.55
CA MET A 849 -6.82 -6.38 -3.28
C MET A 849 -8.19 -5.69 -3.34
N LYS A 850 -8.70 -5.38 -4.55
CA LYS A 850 -10.00 -4.72 -4.74
C LYS A 850 -11.16 -5.73 -4.81
N ILE A 851 -10.86 -7.00 -5.05
CA ILE A 851 -11.82 -8.09 -5.23
C ILE A 851 -11.99 -8.92 -3.95
N GLU A 852 -10.97 -8.99 -3.09
CA GLU A 852 -10.99 -9.77 -1.83
C GLU A 852 -10.87 -8.86 -0.58
N LYS A 853 -11.79 -7.90 -0.40
CA LYS A 853 -11.81 -7.14 0.87
C LYS A 853 -12.41 -7.98 1.98
N GLU A 854 -11.56 -8.62 2.78
CA GLU A 854 -11.96 -9.23 4.05
C GLU A 854 -12.43 -8.16 5.06
N GLN A 855 -13.40 -8.50 5.90
CA GLN A 855 -13.96 -7.63 6.96
C GLN A 855 -12.87 -6.99 7.86
N LYS A 856 -11.75 -7.68 8.05
CA LYS A 856 -10.58 -7.24 8.82
C LYS A 856 -9.99 -5.91 8.36
N TYR A 857 -9.93 -5.65 7.05
CA TYR A 857 -9.34 -4.41 6.51
C TYR A 857 -10.19 -3.17 6.83
N TYR A 858 -11.52 -3.32 6.72
CA TYR A 858 -12.46 -2.23 7.04
C TYR A 858 -12.45 -1.87 8.51
N GLU A 859 -12.33 -2.85 9.40
CA GLU A 859 -12.26 -2.58 10.82
C GLU A 859 -10.97 -1.84 11.19
N ILE A 860 -9.83 -2.27 10.66
CA ILE A 860 -8.55 -1.55 10.84
C ILE A 860 -8.69 -0.10 10.35
N GLU A 861 -9.15 0.10 9.12
CA GLU A 861 -9.34 1.45 8.56
C GLU A 861 -10.25 2.32 9.45
N ARG A 862 -11.35 1.76 9.95
CA ARG A 862 -12.29 2.42 10.85
C ARG A 862 -11.62 2.85 12.16
N GLN A 863 -10.87 1.97 12.82
CA GLN A 863 -10.18 2.28 14.08
C GLN A 863 -9.16 3.41 13.91
N PHE A 864 -8.40 3.40 12.82
CA PHE A 864 -7.44 4.48 12.49
C PHE A 864 -8.13 5.81 12.20
N LYS A 865 -9.26 5.81 11.48
CA LYS A 865 -10.07 7.03 11.26
C LYS A 865 -10.59 7.62 12.57
N ILE A 866 -11.09 6.78 13.48
CA ILE A 866 -11.56 7.24 14.82
C ILE A 866 -10.41 7.91 15.59
N SER A 867 -9.25 7.26 15.63
CA SER A 867 -8.08 7.75 16.37
C SER A 867 -7.48 9.03 15.76
N GLU A 868 -7.53 9.19 14.44
CA GLU A 868 -7.11 10.41 13.76
C GLU A 868 -8.05 11.59 14.06
N GLU A 869 -9.36 11.36 14.12
CA GLU A 869 -10.29 12.41 14.53
C GLU A 869 -10.12 12.79 16.00
N TYR A 870 -9.89 11.81 16.89
CA TYR A 870 -9.55 12.09 18.28
C TYR A 870 -8.28 12.96 18.39
N ARG A 871 -7.23 12.63 17.64
CA ARG A 871 -5.98 13.42 17.60
C ARG A 871 -6.24 14.86 17.14
N LYS A 872 -7.03 15.07 16.09
CA LYS A 872 -7.37 16.41 15.57
C LYS A 872 -8.13 17.25 16.61
N VAL A 873 -9.07 16.65 17.33
CA VAL A 873 -9.85 17.35 18.37
C VAL A 873 -8.98 17.67 19.59
N ASN A 874 -8.09 16.76 19.96
CA ASN A 874 -7.26 16.88 21.17
C ASN A 874 -5.87 17.44 20.90
N GLN A 875 -5.65 18.12 19.77
CA GLN A 875 -4.33 18.58 19.32
C GLN A 875 -3.56 19.37 20.40
N HIS A 876 -4.27 20.13 21.25
CA HIS A 876 -3.68 20.87 22.37
C HIS A 876 -3.03 19.98 23.45
N LEU A 877 -3.54 18.77 23.69
CA LEU A 877 -2.93 17.77 24.59
C LEU A 877 -1.63 17.20 24.04
N PHE A 878 -1.42 17.30 22.72
CA PHE A 878 -0.20 16.89 22.04
C PHE A 878 0.81 18.05 21.88
N ILE A 879 0.36 19.31 21.99
CA ILE A 879 1.17 20.51 21.71
C ILE A 879 1.85 21.08 22.96
N ASN A 880 1.35 20.79 24.16
CA ASN A 880 1.93 21.33 25.39
C ASN A 880 3.02 20.41 25.93
N ASN A 881 4.24 20.96 26.04
CA ASN A 881 5.34 20.41 26.83
C ASN A 881 4.80 20.01 28.21
N LEU A 882 4.49 18.72 28.39
CA LEU A 882 4.27 18.19 29.72
C LEU A 882 5.55 18.44 30.50
N THR A 883 5.42 18.98 31.72
CA THR A 883 6.52 19.04 32.69
C THR A 883 7.01 17.62 32.92
N THR A 884 8.13 17.27 32.29
CA THR A 884 8.89 16.07 32.63
C THR A 884 9.36 16.24 34.06
N HIS A 885 9.25 15.19 34.87
CA HIS A 885 9.84 15.18 36.19
C HIS A 885 11.33 15.55 36.07
N LEU A 886 11.85 16.43 36.93
CA LEU A 886 13.23 16.95 36.81
C LEU A 886 14.32 15.85 36.85
N GLN A 887 13.98 14.72 37.46
CA GLN A 887 14.83 13.52 37.54
C GLN A 887 14.46 12.43 36.52
N ALA A 888 13.62 12.74 35.53
CA ALA A 888 13.39 11.90 34.36
C ALA A 888 14.50 12.16 33.34
N ILE A 889 15.29 11.13 33.04
CA ILE A 889 16.47 11.23 32.18
C ILE A 889 16.30 10.29 30.97
N TYR A 890 16.27 10.90 29.79
CA TYR A 890 16.07 10.24 28.49
C TYR A 890 17.33 10.16 27.63
N THR A 891 18.49 10.21 28.29
CA THR A 891 19.81 10.00 27.69
C THR A 891 20.40 8.71 28.24
N SER A 892 21.05 7.93 27.37
CA SER A 892 21.69 6.68 27.72
C SER A 892 22.72 6.85 28.85
N ARG A 893 22.72 5.94 29.83
CA ARG A 893 23.62 5.94 31.00
C ARG A 893 23.74 4.54 31.60
N LEU A 894 24.71 4.35 32.49
CA LEU A 894 24.82 3.14 33.30
C LEU A 894 23.65 3.06 34.30
N LEU A 895 22.94 1.92 34.33
CA LEU A 895 21.75 1.69 35.15
C LEU A 895 21.97 0.76 36.34
N ASN A 896 23.12 0.07 36.42
CA ASN A 896 23.48 -0.80 37.55
C ASN A 896 23.17 -0.21 38.94
N PRO A 897 23.51 1.07 39.24
CA PRO A 897 23.25 1.64 40.57
C PRO A 897 21.78 1.66 40.99
N PHE A 898 20.83 1.55 40.05
CA PHE A 898 19.39 1.58 40.31
C PHE A 898 18.76 0.18 40.42
N VAL A 899 19.50 -0.88 40.10
CA VAL A 899 19.00 -2.27 40.07
C VAL A 899 19.72 -3.20 41.04
N GLU A 900 20.91 -2.82 41.51
CA GLU A 900 21.71 -3.61 42.45
C GLU A 900 21.03 -3.87 43.82
N GLU A 901 20.16 -2.97 44.29
CA GLU A 901 19.51 -3.09 45.61
C GLU A 901 18.56 -4.29 45.69
N PHE A 902 17.70 -4.52 44.69
CA PHE A 902 16.75 -5.65 44.75
C PHE A 902 17.29 -6.94 44.10
N LEU A 903 18.34 -6.89 43.28
CA LEU A 903 19.05 -8.10 42.88
C LEU A 903 19.65 -8.82 44.10
N LYS A 904 20.02 -8.07 45.15
CA LYS A 904 20.40 -8.64 46.45
C LYS A 904 19.20 -9.18 47.24
N ASP A 905 18.05 -8.52 47.18
CA ASP A 905 16.82 -8.97 47.87
C ASP A 905 16.23 -10.25 47.26
N ASP A 906 16.23 -10.41 45.93
CA ASP A 906 15.80 -11.66 45.28
C ASP A 906 16.74 -12.81 45.65
N ILE A 907 18.06 -12.60 45.70
CA ILE A 907 19.05 -13.60 46.15
C ILE A 907 18.86 -13.97 47.63
N ASN A 908 18.52 -13.01 48.50
CA ASN A 908 18.24 -13.28 49.90
C ASN A 908 16.91 -14.01 50.11
N LYS A 909 15.91 -13.82 49.23
CA LYS A 909 14.65 -14.55 49.27
C LYS A 909 14.81 -16.04 48.93
N TYR A 910 15.76 -16.38 48.05
CA TYR A 910 16.11 -17.77 47.73
C TYR A 910 17.07 -18.43 48.74
N LYS A 911 17.75 -17.64 49.60
CA LYS A 911 18.61 -18.19 50.67
C LYS A 911 17.86 -18.54 51.96
N ILE A 912 16.59 -18.12 52.10
CA ILE A 912 15.80 -18.36 53.32
C ILE A 912 14.90 -19.61 53.22
N THR A 913 14.87 -20.32 52.09
CA THR A 913 13.97 -21.48 51.90
C THR A 913 14.63 -22.87 51.98
N ASP A 914 15.92 -22.97 52.32
CA ASP A 914 16.60 -24.28 52.44
C ASP A 914 16.69 -24.85 53.87
N ASP A 915 16.12 -24.16 54.88
CA ASP A 915 16.01 -24.70 56.24
C ASP A 915 14.61 -24.41 56.81
N MET A 916 13.64 -25.23 56.39
CA MET A 916 12.49 -25.68 57.20
C MET A 916 11.67 -26.67 56.37
N SER A 917 12.10 -27.93 56.39
CA SER A 917 11.19 -29.04 56.17
C SER A 917 10.27 -29.15 57.39
N VAL A 918 8.97 -29.31 57.16
CA VAL A 918 8.00 -30.19 57.85
C VAL A 918 6.57 -29.68 57.61
N ASP A 919 5.80 -30.57 56.96
CA ASP A 919 4.35 -30.76 56.93
C ASP A 919 3.38 -29.60 56.63
N PHE A 920 2.87 -29.63 55.39
CA PHE A 920 1.57 -29.09 55.01
C PHE A 920 0.49 -30.17 55.19
N CYS A 921 -0.30 -30.09 56.26
CA CYS A 921 -1.64 -30.69 56.35
C CYS A 921 -2.41 -30.10 57.55
N SER A 922 -3.72 -29.82 57.36
CA SER A 922 -4.73 -29.30 58.33
C SER A 922 -4.78 -27.75 58.42
N LEU A 923 -5.89 -26.98 58.37
CA LEU A 923 -7.36 -27.16 58.38
C LEU A 923 -7.99 -25.84 57.82
N ILE A 924 -8.87 -25.92 56.82
CA ILE A 924 -10.32 -25.59 56.83
C ILE A 924 -10.93 -25.03 58.15
N GLU A 925 -11.66 -23.91 57.97
CA GLU A 925 -12.83 -23.35 58.71
C GLU A 925 -12.70 -22.56 60.03
N GLU A 926 -13.40 -21.41 59.97
CA GLU A 926 -14.27 -20.77 60.99
C GLU A 926 -13.80 -19.66 61.93
N SER A 927 -14.73 -18.69 62.04
CA SER A 927 -14.94 -17.59 63.02
C SER A 927 -14.00 -16.38 62.94
N SER A 928 -14.46 -15.18 62.56
CA SER A 928 -15.39 -14.28 63.28
C SER A 928 -14.94 -13.97 64.70
N ASP A 929 -14.33 -12.80 64.90
CA ASP A 929 -14.73 -11.85 65.96
C ASP A 929 -13.91 -10.55 65.82
N GLN A 930 -14.60 -9.51 65.37
CA GLN A 930 -14.27 -8.11 65.66
C GLN A 930 -15.13 -7.69 66.85
N ASN A 931 -14.49 -7.33 67.95
CA ASN A 931 -14.98 -6.38 68.95
C ASN A 931 -13.76 -5.60 69.46
N ASP A 932 -13.53 -4.43 68.86
CA ASP A 932 -13.37 -3.11 69.51
C ASP A 932 -12.81 -2.06 68.52
#